data_AF-D9SP15-F1
#
_entry.id   AF-D9SP15-F1
#
_cell.length_a   1.000
_cell.length_b   1.000
_cell.length_c   1.000
_cell.angle_alpha   90.00
_cell.angle_beta   90.00
_cell.angle_gamma   90.00
#
_symmetry.space_group_name_H-M   'P 1'
#
loop_
_entity.id
_entity.type
_entity.pdbx_description
1 polymer ?
#
loop_
_entity_poly.entity_id
_entity_poly.type
_entity_poly.pdbx_seq_one_letter_code
_entity_poly.pdbx_strand_id
1 'polypeptide(L)'
;MKKYFKKILALILVVVISNTFIINSYVSAQTVNYTYNINCGNASISDYQGAGIIGVDTNNLSPVNTAVKVLKGIKGNDLIEAEIQQIVDDLPNMITNSLALINQGSATMYDYSLLGITGVTSSNIVDVNDYLTGKNLTTVARVQANATVIITLIKNVNNGYATCSTYASLGITSVNADNFDLISFAIKNAKDTKGSDLVKSEIVYVVNNILSNFSTYLNAINTGQGSISDYTSLGITDVTQINLADVNDFVKGKDNSTLAKLQANVKLIVNALNNINNGSTTLTDYTTLGITKVNEDNVIAMSIAIKNAKVANGNNLTKLDIINVIDITILDLVDIKDRINNGQASLSDYTSIGIMGVTQINLVDVNDYVQGKDNSTLVKLQTNVTAIVKPLNSINNGSVTISDYTILGITTVNTENVTIISLAVKAEKVKNGSNLTKADIAKVVSDTIISINQSKIAINNGQGALADYTLIQIKGVTSLNLADVNQYVTGRDNTTLAKLQTNVSAIVTALNTISTGTATISNYTLLGITTVTTENLTPINIAAKNASTLKLSNLTKAEIVKIVADTIVDLNNSKTIINTGLGTIADYTLLGIKGVTVNNLLDVNDYVKGKDNSTIAKLQANVTTIANALNSINNGTATVVNYTTLGITTVNTDNLTPINLAVKNEIISKGSNLVRADIIKLVADTIIILNASKTNINNGAATLNDYILLGIKGVTDTNLTDVNSYVKGKDNTTLAKLQTNVTTVVNALNSINNGTAIVSNYTTIGILSVNTENLGPINLAVKDAKTLKGDNLLKVEIAKVVSDTIVNLNNAKTNINNGNGTIDDYTLVGIKGVTDINLPDVNSYVKGKDNTTVAKMQTNVTTIVTALNNINKGLGTISNYTTLGITTVNSETITPINVAIKNALPLYGSNLTKADIAVIVQDTTNSFNSSKSSIVNGNGTLDDYTFIGIKGVTEINLDDVNSYVVGKDNTTLAKLQTNVTTVVNALNSINNGSTVMTYYTTLNITAVNTENIGPISTAIRNMKTIKGSNLTISEIVQLVNDTITDLNGARSRIDQGQGILDDFTLVGIKGVTDINLSDVNDYVKTTDNTTVAKLQANVSIVVNSLNYINNGSLVINYYTTLSILSVNSTNIKAVSLAVKEAKAIKGSNLTKSEILAIVSGIVGV
;
A
#
# COMPACT_ATOMS: atom_id res chain seq x y z
N MET A 1 78.38 46.20 53.52
CA MET A 1 77.04 46.66 53.09
C MET A 1 76.98 47.19 51.65
N LYS A 2 77.78 48.18 51.21
CA LYS A 2 77.72 48.75 49.84
C LYS A 2 77.88 47.74 48.68
N LYS A 3 78.61 46.62 48.87
CA LYS A 3 78.83 45.58 47.85
C LYS A 3 77.63 44.63 47.67
N TYR A 4 76.78 44.49 48.69
CA TYR A 4 75.57 43.64 48.64
C TYR A 4 74.37 44.40 48.03
N PHE A 5 74.27 45.71 48.28
CA PHE A 5 73.19 46.53 47.72
C PHE A 5 73.29 46.68 46.20
N LYS A 6 74.51 46.80 45.64
CA LYS A 6 74.72 46.83 44.18
C LYS A 6 74.38 45.51 43.48
N LYS A 7 74.56 44.36 44.14
CA LYS A 7 74.21 43.04 43.57
C LYS A 7 72.70 42.79 43.57
N ILE A 8 71.99 43.20 44.62
CA ILE A 8 70.53 43.07 44.70
C ILE A 8 69.84 44.02 43.71
N LEU A 9 70.32 45.26 43.58
CA LEU A 9 69.76 46.20 42.61
C LEU A 9 70.02 45.77 41.15
N ALA A 10 71.18 45.18 40.87
CA ALA A 10 71.47 44.60 39.55
C ALA A 10 70.60 43.36 39.24
N LEU A 11 70.31 42.52 40.23
CA LEU A 11 69.45 41.34 40.06
C LEU A 11 67.98 41.71 39.83
N ILE A 12 67.48 42.73 40.55
CA ILE A 12 66.11 43.25 40.38
C ILE A 12 65.97 43.94 39.01
N LEU A 13 66.97 44.72 38.59
CA LEU A 13 66.95 45.38 37.27
C LEU A 13 66.98 44.37 36.11
N VAL A 14 67.76 43.28 36.23
CA VAL A 14 67.80 42.20 35.22
C VAL A 14 66.47 41.43 35.16
N VAL A 15 65.83 41.15 36.30
CA VAL A 15 64.52 40.44 36.34
C VAL A 15 63.39 41.31 35.80
N VAL A 16 63.36 42.61 36.11
CA VAL A 16 62.36 43.55 35.59
C VAL A 16 62.52 43.76 34.09
N ILE A 17 63.75 43.94 33.60
CA ILE A 17 64.01 44.07 32.14
C ILE A 17 63.67 42.77 31.40
N SER A 18 64.00 41.60 31.95
CA SER A 18 63.72 40.30 31.31
C SER A 18 62.23 39.99 31.25
N ASN A 19 61.47 40.23 32.32
CA ASN A 19 60.01 40.03 32.32
C ASN A 19 59.28 41.04 31.43
N THR A 20 59.75 42.29 31.37
CA THR A 20 59.18 43.31 30.47
C THR A 20 59.47 42.98 29.00
N PHE A 21 60.65 42.41 28.70
CA PHE A 21 61.01 41.96 27.35
C PHE A 21 60.23 40.71 26.92
N ILE A 22 60.00 39.75 27.82
CA ILE A 22 59.19 38.55 27.54
C ILE A 22 57.70 38.93 27.33
N ILE A 23 57.14 39.77 28.20
CA ILE A 23 55.74 40.24 28.07
C ILE A 23 55.55 41.07 26.79
N ASN A 24 56.46 42.01 26.49
CA ASN A 24 56.39 42.76 25.23
C ASN A 24 56.62 41.87 24.00
N SER A 25 57.47 40.84 24.08
CA SER A 25 57.65 39.89 22.97
C SER A 25 56.41 39.03 22.74
N TYR A 26 55.70 38.62 23.80
CA TYR A 26 54.51 37.78 23.72
C TYR A 26 53.28 38.56 23.24
N VAL A 27 53.11 39.81 23.71
CA VAL A 27 52.08 40.74 23.22
C VAL A 27 52.36 41.14 21.77
N SER A 28 53.63 41.44 21.40
CA SER A 28 53.98 41.71 19.99
C SER A 28 53.79 40.49 19.08
N ALA A 29 54.04 39.27 19.56
CA ALA A 29 53.86 38.05 18.78
C ALA A 29 52.37 37.68 18.58
N GLN A 30 51.50 37.98 19.55
CA GLN A 30 50.05 37.80 19.39
C GLN A 30 49.45 38.84 18.43
N THR A 31 49.79 40.12 18.59
CA THR A 31 49.31 41.18 17.69
C THR A 31 49.77 40.95 16.25
N VAL A 32 51.02 40.53 16.02
CA VAL A 32 51.56 40.19 14.68
C VAL A 32 50.84 38.99 14.04
N ASN A 33 50.40 38.01 14.84
CA ASN A 33 49.68 36.84 14.32
C ASN A 33 48.25 37.19 13.86
N TYR A 34 47.55 38.07 14.59
CA TYR A 34 46.24 38.57 14.19
C TYR A 34 46.30 39.42 12.91
N THR A 35 47.25 40.35 12.82
CA THR A 35 47.38 41.19 11.60
C THR A 35 47.81 40.41 10.37
N TYR A 36 48.57 39.32 10.53
CA TYR A 36 48.95 38.43 9.43
C TYR A 36 47.74 37.70 8.82
N ASN A 37 46.92 37.06 9.64
CA ASN A 37 45.71 36.35 9.17
C ASN A 37 44.72 37.32 8.49
N ILE A 38 44.56 38.53 9.03
CA ILE A 38 43.73 39.57 8.41
C ILE A 38 44.27 39.93 7.03
N ASN A 39 45.57 40.21 6.92
CA ASN A 39 46.22 40.53 5.66
C ASN A 39 46.28 39.36 4.66
N CYS A 40 46.06 38.13 5.07
CA CYS A 40 45.90 37.00 4.15
C CYS A 40 44.47 36.90 3.58
N GLY A 41 43.52 37.68 4.11
CA GLY A 41 42.12 37.66 3.69
C GLY A 41 41.38 36.39 4.11
N ASN A 42 41.81 35.76 5.19
CA ASN A 42 41.22 34.54 5.75
C ASN A 42 41.02 34.64 7.28
N ALA A 43 41.00 35.86 7.82
CA ALA A 43 40.82 36.09 9.24
C ALA A 43 39.42 35.72 9.73
N SER A 44 39.37 35.26 10.98
CA SER A 44 38.15 35.09 11.75
C SER A 44 37.74 36.40 12.44
N ILE A 45 36.50 36.48 12.93
CA ILE A 45 36.03 37.62 13.75
C ILE A 45 36.94 37.81 14.98
N SER A 46 37.42 36.72 15.58
CA SER A 46 38.35 36.77 16.71
C SER A 46 39.72 37.34 16.34
N ASP A 47 40.19 37.16 15.09
CA ASP A 47 41.44 37.79 14.63
C ASP A 47 41.26 39.31 14.50
N TYR A 48 40.13 39.79 13.94
CA TYR A 48 39.82 41.22 13.86
C TYR A 48 39.67 41.86 15.25
N GLN A 49 38.93 41.23 16.16
CA GLN A 49 38.78 41.69 17.55
C GLN A 49 40.11 41.69 18.30
N GLY A 50 40.94 40.66 18.11
CA GLY A 50 42.28 40.54 18.70
C GLY A 50 43.27 41.58 18.18
N ALA A 51 43.06 42.09 16.96
CA ALA A 51 43.80 43.19 16.38
C ALA A 51 43.24 44.59 16.69
N GLY A 52 42.21 44.70 17.56
CA GLY A 52 41.61 45.99 17.93
C GLY A 52 40.60 46.55 16.92
N ILE A 53 40.29 45.81 15.85
CA ILE A 53 39.37 46.23 14.79
C ILE A 53 37.92 45.94 15.20
N ILE A 54 37.10 46.99 15.25
CA ILE A 54 35.69 46.93 15.64
C ILE A 54 34.78 47.00 14.40
N GLY A 55 33.55 46.50 14.52
CA GLY A 55 32.56 46.54 13.44
C GLY A 55 32.58 45.34 12.47
N VAL A 56 33.49 44.38 12.65
CA VAL A 56 33.45 43.09 11.92
C VAL A 56 32.59 42.08 12.67
N ASP A 57 31.58 41.53 11.98
CA ASP A 57 30.66 40.52 12.48
C ASP A 57 30.49 39.38 11.46
N THR A 58 29.61 38.41 11.77
CA THR A 58 29.36 37.27 10.88
C THR A 58 28.76 37.65 9.53
N ASN A 59 28.09 38.80 9.42
CA ASN A 59 27.42 39.23 8.20
C ASN A 59 28.36 39.94 7.23
N ASN A 60 29.41 40.59 7.73
CA ASN A 60 30.37 41.31 6.90
C ASN A 60 31.77 40.68 6.82
N LEU A 61 32.06 39.61 7.59
CA LEU A 61 33.37 38.96 7.61
C LEU A 61 33.94 38.58 6.23
N SER A 62 33.13 37.95 5.36
CA SER A 62 33.62 37.52 4.04
C SER A 62 33.88 38.70 3.09
N PRO A 63 32.98 39.68 2.93
CA PRO A 63 33.29 40.89 2.18
C PRO A 63 34.48 41.66 2.74
N VAL A 64 34.62 41.77 4.07
CA VAL A 64 35.80 42.40 4.72
C VAL A 64 37.08 41.66 4.36
N ASN A 65 37.12 40.33 4.52
CA ASN A 65 38.29 39.53 4.17
C ASN A 65 38.67 39.66 2.69
N THR A 66 37.69 39.67 1.78
CA THR A 66 37.92 39.88 0.34
C THR A 66 38.46 41.28 0.05
N ALA A 67 37.86 42.32 0.66
CA ALA A 67 38.31 43.70 0.52
C ALA A 67 39.74 43.88 1.00
N VAL A 68 40.06 43.35 2.19
CA VAL A 68 41.41 43.39 2.78
C VAL A 68 42.42 42.69 1.87
N LYS A 69 42.10 41.49 1.36
CA LYS A 69 43.00 40.75 0.45
C LYS A 69 43.32 41.52 -0.82
N VAL A 70 42.31 42.13 -1.43
CA VAL A 70 42.47 42.84 -2.70
C VAL A 70 43.16 44.18 -2.49
N LEU A 71 42.77 44.94 -1.48
CA LEU A 71 43.39 46.24 -1.18
C LEU A 71 44.84 46.08 -0.72
N LYS A 72 45.17 45.02 0.02
CA LYS A 72 46.57 44.64 0.27
C LYS A 72 47.31 44.35 -1.03
N GLY A 73 46.71 43.56 -1.94
CA GLY A 73 47.31 43.25 -3.24
C GLY A 73 47.57 44.49 -4.08
N ILE A 74 46.69 45.49 -4.02
CA ILE A 74 46.85 46.80 -4.67
C ILE A 74 47.96 47.63 -3.99
N LYS A 75 47.99 47.65 -2.66
CA LYS A 75 49.01 48.36 -1.87
C LYS A 75 50.41 47.75 -2.05
N GLY A 76 50.48 46.45 -2.29
CA GLY A 76 51.73 45.69 -2.48
C GLY A 76 52.45 45.29 -1.19
N ASN A 77 52.01 45.79 -0.03
CA ASN A 77 52.54 45.49 1.31
C ASN A 77 51.39 45.25 2.30
N ASP A 78 51.68 44.70 3.48
CA ASP A 78 50.67 44.50 4.54
C ASP A 78 49.98 45.83 4.93
N LEU A 79 48.67 45.73 5.15
CA LEU A 79 47.82 46.79 5.66
C LEU A 79 48.02 46.92 7.17
N ILE A 80 48.09 48.17 7.64
CA ILE A 80 48.16 48.48 9.07
C ILE A 80 46.76 48.52 9.69
N GLU A 81 46.67 48.43 11.02
CA GLU A 81 45.42 48.40 11.79
C GLU A 81 44.45 49.53 11.40
N ALA A 82 44.94 50.77 11.28
CA ALA A 82 44.10 51.92 10.89
C ALA A 82 43.53 51.80 9.46
N GLU A 83 44.28 51.24 8.51
CA GLU A 83 43.79 51.02 7.15
C GLU A 83 42.79 49.87 7.11
N ILE A 84 42.98 48.83 7.92
CA ILE A 84 42.04 47.73 8.05
C ILE A 84 40.72 48.22 8.68
N GLN A 85 40.79 49.06 9.72
CA GLN A 85 39.60 49.66 10.32
C GLN A 85 38.86 50.53 9.31
N GLN A 86 39.58 51.33 8.52
CA GLN A 86 39.00 52.14 7.45
C GLN A 86 38.29 51.27 6.39
N ILE A 87 38.85 50.11 6.03
CA ILE A 87 38.20 49.16 5.11
C ILE A 87 36.89 48.61 5.69
N VAL A 88 36.87 48.31 7.00
CA VAL A 88 35.65 47.84 7.68
C VAL A 88 34.58 48.93 7.70
N ASP A 89 34.96 50.16 8.00
CA ASP A 89 34.06 51.32 8.06
C ASP A 89 33.52 51.69 6.66
N ASP A 90 34.34 51.61 5.61
CA ASP A 90 33.97 51.94 4.23
C ASP A 90 33.25 50.80 3.49
N LEU A 91 33.26 49.58 4.03
CA LEU A 91 32.69 48.39 3.39
C LEU A 91 31.23 48.59 2.90
N PRO A 92 30.31 49.23 3.64
CA PRO A 92 28.95 49.47 3.14
C PRO A 92 28.92 50.33 1.87
N ASN A 93 29.83 51.30 1.76
CA ASN A 93 29.97 52.15 0.57
C ASN A 93 30.60 51.36 -0.58
N MET A 94 31.59 50.51 -0.30
CA MET A 94 32.22 49.63 -1.31
C MET A 94 31.21 48.65 -1.91
N ILE A 95 30.37 48.02 -1.08
CA ILE A 95 29.29 47.13 -1.53
C ILE A 95 28.27 47.89 -2.39
N THR A 96 27.89 49.10 -1.96
CA THR A 96 26.96 49.96 -2.71
C THR A 96 27.54 50.35 -4.09
N ASN A 97 28.83 50.68 -4.13
CA ASN A 97 29.53 51.02 -5.38
C ASN A 97 29.66 49.81 -6.32
N SER A 98 30.02 48.63 -5.83
CA SER A 98 30.07 47.42 -6.65
C SER A 98 28.68 47.06 -7.21
N LEU A 99 27.61 47.20 -6.42
CA LEU A 99 26.24 47.03 -6.94
C LEU A 99 25.89 48.08 -8.01
N ALA A 100 26.35 49.33 -7.86
CA ALA A 100 26.15 50.36 -8.87
C ALA A 100 26.91 50.04 -10.17
N LEU A 101 28.16 49.60 -10.09
CA LEU A 101 28.97 49.21 -11.25
C LEU A 101 28.39 47.99 -11.97
N ILE A 102 27.84 47.02 -11.24
CA ILE A 102 27.15 45.85 -11.83
C ILE A 102 25.90 46.30 -12.60
N ASN A 103 25.10 47.19 -12.03
CA ASN A 103 23.94 47.74 -12.71
C ASN A 103 24.29 48.65 -13.88
N GLN A 104 25.51 49.18 -13.93
CA GLN A 104 26.03 49.93 -15.08
C GLN A 104 26.68 49.03 -16.13
N GLY A 105 26.87 47.74 -15.87
CA GLY A 105 27.58 46.83 -16.77
C GLY A 105 29.09 47.03 -16.81
N SER A 106 29.66 47.73 -15.83
CA SER A 106 31.08 48.09 -15.78
C SER A 106 31.83 47.41 -14.64
N ALA A 107 31.18 46.49 -13.94
CA ALA A 107 31.76 45.76 -12.82
C ALA A 107 32.99 44.92 -13.23
N THR A 108 33.98 44.91 -12.37
CA THR A 108 35.19 44.13 -12.50
C THR A 108 35.08 42.79 -11.79
N MET A 109 36.06 41.90 -11.97
CA MET A 109 36.12 40.64 -11.22
C MET A 109 36.13 40.88 -9.71
N TYR A 110 36.75 41.99 -9.29
CA TYR A 110 36.78 42.38 -7.89
C TYR A 110 35.37 42.67 -7.36
N ASP A 111 34.56 43.43 -8.09
CA ASP A 111 33.20 43.79 -7.68
C ASP A 111 32.32 42.55 -7.46
N TYR A 112 32.38 41.58 -8.37
CA TYR A 112 31.67 40.30 -8.20
C TYR A 112 32.22 39.51 -7.01
N SER A 113 33.54 39.44 -6.84
CA SER A 113 34.16 38.71 -5.72
C SER A 113 33.88 39.34 -4.35
N LEU A 114 33.82 40.67 -4.26
CA LEU A 114 33.55 41.43 -3.04
C LEU A 114 32.13 41.16 -2.54
N LEU A 115 31.19 41.03 -3.47
CA LEU A 115 29.81 40.62 -3.19
C LEU A 115 29.65 39.10 -3.01
N GLY A 116 30.72 38.30 -3.16
CA GLY A 116 30.66 36.84 -3.05
C GLY A 116 29.96 36.14 -4.22
N ILE A 117 29.88 36.79 -5.39
CA ILE A 117 29.25 36.23 -6.59
C ILE A 117 30.20 35.23 -7.25
N THR A 118 29.73 34.01 -7.46
CA THR A 118 30.48 32.89 -8.04
C THR A 118 30.03 32.58 -9.48
N GLY A 119 30.92 31.97 -10.27
CA GLY A 119 30.66 31.60 -11.67
C GLY A 119 31.02 32.67 -12.71
N VAL A 120 31.27 33.91 -12.26
CA VAL A 120 31.85 34.96 -13.10
C VAL A 120 33.35 34.71 -13.23
N THR A 121 33.84 34.70 -14.47
CA THR A 121 35.22 34.40 -14.85
C THR A 121 35.73 35.43 -15.84
N SER A 122 37.04 35.52 -16.05
CA SER A 122 37.60 36.50 -16.99
C SER A 122 37.09 36.33 -18.43
N SER A 123 36.65 35.12 -18.81
CA SER A 123 36.10 34.83 -20.14
C SER A 123 34.62 35.21 -20.30
N ASN A 124 33.81 35.16 -19.23
CA ASN A 124 32.37 35.45 -19.32
C ASN A 124 31.95 36.79 -18.70
N ILE A 125 32.87 37.52 -18.06
CA ILE A 125 32.54 38.77 -17.36
C ILE A 125 31.90 39.82 -18.28
N VAL A 126 32.29 39.89 -19.55
CA VAL A 126 31.69 40.80 -20.52
C VAL A 126 30.23 40.44 -20.79
N ASP A 127 29.93 39.15 -21.01
CA ASP A 127 28.56 38.66 -21.24
C ASP A 127 27.70 38.81 -19.98
N VAL A 128 28.28 38.57 -18.80
CA VAL A 128 27.59 38.78 -17.51
C VAL A 128 27.29 40.25 -17.29
N ASN A 129 28.26 41.14 -17.48
CA ASN A 129 28.08 42.58 -17.36
C ASN A 129 27.00 43.11 -18.32
N ASP A 130 27.08 42.74 -19.61
CA ASP A 130 26.07 43.10 -20.62
C ASP A 130 24.67 42.68 -20.16
N TYR A 131 24.53 41.44 -19.67
CA TYR A 131 23.25 40.93 -19.19
C TYR A 131 22.74 41.63 -17.92
N LEU A 132 23.62 42.00 -16.99
CA LEU A 132 23.21 42.62 -15.71
C LEU A 132 22.94 44.12 -15.80
N THR A 133 23.42 44.78 -16.85
CA THR A 133 23.23 46.21 -17.09
C THR A 133 21.76 46.62 -17.04
N GLY A 134 21.45 47.70 -16.31
CA GLY A 134 20.12 48.32 -16.22
C GLY A 134 19.08 47.54 -15.40
N LYS A 135 19.43 46.42 -14.74
CA LYS A 135 18.47 45.57 -14.01
C LYS A 135 18.14 46.03 -12.58
N ASN A 136 18.73 47.14 -12.10
CA ASN A 136 18.50 47.72 -10.77
C ASN A 136 18.53 46.67 -9.62
N LEU A 137 19.58 45.86 -9.61
CA LEU A 137 19.85 44.80 -8.66
C LEU A 137 20.36 45.42 -7.35
N THR A 138 19.49 45.45 -6.34
CA THR A 138 19.77 46.09 -5.03
C THR A 138 20.29 45.12 -3.97
N THR A 139 20.40 43.83 -4.28
CA THR A 139 20.86 42.80 -3.33
C THR A 139 21.79 41.79 -4.01
N VAL A 140 22.75 41.28 -3.26
CA VAL A 140 23.72 40.27 -3.71
C VAL A 140 23.03 39.01 -4.27
N ALA A 141 21.98 38.53 -3.60
CA ALA A 141 21.25 37.34 -4.05
C ALA A 141 20.63 37.52 -5.44
N ARG A 142 20.10 38.71 -5.75
CA ARG A 142 19.55 39.02 -7.07
C ARG A 142 20.63 39.12 -8.14
N VAL A 143 21.82 39.60 -7.79
CA VAL A 143 23.00 39.60 -8.68
C VAL A 143 23.42 38.17 -9.01
N GLN A 144 23.58 37.29 -8.01
CA GLN A 144 23.98 35.89 -8.23
C GLN A 144 22.97 35.15 -9.10
N ALA A 145 21.67 35.33 -8.83
CA ALA A 145 20.62 34.69 -9.61
C ALA A 145 20.68 35.08 -11.08
N ASN A 146 20.82 36.37 -11.40
CA ASN A 146 20.86 36.84 -12.79
C ASN A 146 22.19 36.46 -13.48
N ALA A 147 23.32 36.50 -12.78
CA ALA A 147 24.61 36.04 -13.33
C ALA A 147 24.55 34.55 -13.70
N THR A 148 23.93 33.73 -12.84
CA THR A 148 23.76 32.28 -13.07
C THR A 148 22.88 32.00 -14.31
N VAL A 149 21.84 32.81 -14.54
CA VAL A 149 20.96 32.68 -15.71
C VAL A 149 21.74 32.82 -17.01
N ILE A 150 22.48 33.92 -17.20
CA ILE A 150 23.20 34.16 -18.46
C ILE A 150 24.31 33.14 -18.69
N ILE A 151 25.06 32.76 -17.65
CA ILE A 151 26.11 31.73 -17.74
C ILE A 151 25.52 30.39 -18.20
N THR A 152 24.36 30.01 -17.66
CA THR A 152 23.69 28.75 -18.02
C THR A 152 23.16 28.79 -19.45
N LEU A 153 22.56 29.91 -19.89
CA LEU A 153 22.05 30.06 -21.25
C LEU A 153 23.15 29.90 -22.31
N ILE A 154 24.29 30.58 -22.12
CA ILE A 154 25.44 30.49 -23.05
C ILE A 154 26.03 29.08 -23.06
N LYS A 155 26.11 28.43 -21.89
CA LYS A 155 26.59 27.06 -21.77
C LYS A 155 25.68 26.06 -22.48
N ASN A 156 24.36 26.24 -22.41
CA ASN A 156 23.42 25.36 -23.10
C ASN A 156 23.54 25.47 -24.63
N VAL A 157 23.73 26.68 -25.16
CA VAL A 157 23.99 26.90 -26.60
C VAL A 157 25.23 26.16 -27.07
N ASN A 158 26.35 26.36 -26.37
CA ASN A 158 27.62 25.73 -26.70
C ASN A 158 27.57 24.20 -26.70
N ASN A 159 26.79 23.61 -25.80
CA ASN A 159 26.69 22.16 -25.70
C ASN A 159 25.63 21.54 -26.62
N GLY A 160 24.97 22.34 -27.47
CA GLY A 160 23.90 21.86 -28.35
C GLY A 160 22.61 21.50 -27.62
N TYR A 161 22.43 21.96 -26.38
CA TYR A 161 21.21 21.78 -25.59
C TYR A 161 20.24 22.96 -25.69
N ALA A 162 20.61 24.01 -26.41
CA ALA A 162 19.76 25.16 -26.62
C ALA A 162 18.54 24.81 -27.48
N THR A 163 17.46 25.55 -27.24
CA THR A 163 16.27 25.61 -28.11
C THR A 163 16.22 26.98 -28.81
N CYS A 164 15.34 27.18 -29.78
CA CYS A 164 15.09 28.51 -30.35
C CYS A 164 14.78 29.56 -29.26
N SER A 165 14.06 29.19 -28.19
CA SER A 165 13.80 30.12 -27.08
C SER A 165 15.05 30.44 -26.25
N THR A 166 16.02 29.52 -26.20
CA THR A 166 17.31 29.74 -25.54
C THR A 166 18.11 30.81 -26.29
N TYR A 167 18.16 30.73 -27.63
CA TYR A 167 18.79 31.76 -28.47
C TYR A 167 18.07 33.11 -28.34
N ALA A 168 16.74 33.13 -28.38
CA ALA A 168 15.97 34.35 -28.18
C ALA A 168 16.22 35.00 -26.80
N SER A 169 16.41 34.19 -25.75
CA SER A 169 16.74 34.68 -24.40
C SER A 169 18.14 35.29 -24.30
N LEU A 170 19.04 34.95 -25.23
CA LEU A 170 20.34 35.62 -25.41
C LEU A 170 20.24 36.86 -26.31
N GLY A 171 19.06 37.18 -26.85
CA GLY A 171 18.85 38.27 -27.80
C GLY A 171 19.09 37.87 -29.26
N ILE A 172 19.27 36.58 -29.56
CA ILE A 172 19.50 36.06 -30.92
C ILE A 172 18.17 35.53 -31.47
N THR A 173 17.35 36.41 -32.06
CA THR A 173 15.99 36.09 -32.51
C THR A 173 15.90 35.53 -33.92
N SER A 174 17.01 35.49 -34.66
CA SER A 174 17.07 34.98 -36.04
C SER A 174 17.08 33.45 -36.15
N VAL A 175 17.26 32.74 -35.03
CA VAL A 175 17.20 31.28 -34.96
C VAL A 175 15.75 30.83 -34.83
N ASN A 176 15.27 30.01 -35.76
CA ASN A 176 13.91 29.48 -35.82
C ASN A 176 13.93 27.99 -36.20
N ALA A 177 12.78 27.33 -36.21
CA ALA A 177 12.70 25.89 -36.47
C ALA A 177 13.28 25.46 -37.83
N ASP A 178 13.28 26.33 -38.84
CA ASP A 178 13.75 26.00 -40.19
C ASP A 178 15.29 25.98 -40.28
N ASN A 179 15.97 26.78 -39.45
CA ASN A 179 17.43 26.93 -39.48
C ASN A 179 18.15 26.40 -38.23
N PHE A 180 17.39 26.00 -37.21
CA PHE A 180 17.89 25.59 -35.90
C PHE A 180 18.90 24.44 -35.97
N ASP A 181 18.60 23.36 -36.70
CA ASP A 181 19.47 22.18 -36.73
C ASP A 181 20.83 22.50 -37.38
N LEU A 182 20.81 23.25 -38.48
CA LEU A 182 22.03 23.70 -39.16
C LEU A 182 22.87 24.61 -38.26
N ILE A 183 22.22 25.54 -37.55
CA ILE A 183 22.88 26.49 -36.65
C ILE A 183 23.44 25.80 -35.40
N SER A 184 22.66 24.90 -34.79
CA SER A 184 23.07 24.13 -33.61
C SER A 184 24.29 23.26 -33.92
N PHE A 185 24.29 22.58 -35.08
CA PHE A 185 25.44 21.82 -35.54
C PHE A 185 26.66 22.70 -35.80
N ALA A 186 26.48 23.85 -36.45
CA ALA A 186 27.56 24.79 -36.74
C ALA A 186 28.19 25.37 -35.47
N ILE A 187 27.38 25.74 -34.46
CA ILE A 187 27.86 26.26 -33.18
C ILE A 187 28.66 25.21 -32.42
N LYS A 188 28.19 23.95 -32.42
CA LYS A 188 28.93 22.84 -31.80
C LYS A 188 30.29 22.65 -32.46
N ASN A 189 30.35 22.62 -33.79
CA ASN A 189 31.62 22.50 -34.52
C ASN A 189 32.55 23.71 -34.27
N ALA A 190 32.00 24.93 -34.21
CA ALA A 190 32.77 26.13 -33.94
C ALA A 190 33.36 26.11 -32.51
N LYS A 191 32.59 25.67 -31.52
CA LYS A 191 33.07 25.44 -30.15
C LYS A 191 34.16 24.37 -30.11
N ASP A 192 33.92 23.21 -30.71
CA ASP A 192 34.87 22.09 -30.72
C ASP A 192 36.20 22.51 -31.37
N THR A 193 36.14 23.35 -32.41
CA THR A 193 37.33 23.94 -33.04
C THR A 193 38.06 24.93 -32.12
N LYS A 194 37.32 25.75 -31.36
CA LYS A 194 37.90 26.72 -30.42
C LYS A 194 38.52 26.06 -29.18
N GLY A 195 37.97 24.93 -28.74
CA GLY A 195 38.42 24.19 -27.55
C GLY A 195 37.91 24.75 -26.21
N SER A 196 37.06 25.79 -26.22
CA SER A 196 36.39 26.35 -25.05
C SER A 196 34.98 26.81 -25.41
N ASP A 197 34.12 27.08 -24.41
CA ASP A 197 32.81 27.67 -24.66
C ASP A 197 32.95 29.01 -25.43
N LEU A 198 32.12 29.20 -26.45
CA LEU A 198 31.95 30.42 -27.21
C LEU A 198 31.24 31.47 -26.36
N VAL A 199 31.70 32.73 -26.42
CA VAL A 199 31.00 33.87 -25.83
C VAL A 199 29.83 34.29 -26.71
N LYS A 200 28.90 35.10 -26.18
CA LYS A 200 27.67 35.49 -26.89
C LYS A 200 27.94 36.10 -28.28
N SER A 201 28.96 36.94 -28.44
CA SER A 201 29.31 37.56 -29.72
C SER A 201 29.79 36.58 -30.79
N GLU A 202 30.51 35.52 -30.40
CA GLU A 202 30.98 34.47 -31.30
C GLU A 202 29.82 33.58 -31.75
N ILE A 203 28.89 33.27 -30.84
CA ILE A 203 27.65 32.55 -31.16
C ILE A 203 26.87 33.35 -32.23
N VAL A 204 26.70 34.67 -32.04
CA VAL A 204 26.02 35.54 -33.02
C VAL A 204 26.71 35.51 -34.39
N TYR A 205 28.05 35.51 -34.42
CA TYR A 205 28.80 35.45 -35.69
C TYR A 205 28.52 34.14 -36.46
N VAL A 206 28.55 32.99 -35.78
CA VAL A 206 28.27 31.69 -36.40
C VAL A 206 26.84 31.65 -36.95
N VAL A 207 25.86 32.12 -36.16
CA VAL A 207 24.44 32.19 -36.56
C VAL A 207 24.28 33.00 -37.86
N ASN A 208 24.85 34.20 -37.93
CA ASN A 208 24.68 35.08 -39.09
C ASN A 208 25.31 34.52 -40.37
N ASN A 209 26.46 33.83 -40.27
CA ASN A 209 27.12 33.22 -41.42
C ASN A 209 26.25 32.11 -42.04
N ILE A 210 25.67 31.23 -41.20
CA ILE A 210 24.79 30.16 -41.68
C ILE A 210 23.54 30.70 -42.37
N LEU A 211 22.90 31.73 -41.80
CA LEU A 211 21.69 32.34 -42.37
C LEU A 211 21.94 32.98 -43.74
N SER A 212 23.11 33.60 -43.91
CA SER A 212 23.52 34.17 -45.20
C SER A 212 23.66 33.08 -46.27
N ASN A 213 24.38 32.00 -45.96
CA ASN A 213 24.61 30.91 -46.93
C ASN A 213 23.32 30.17 -47.28
N PHE A 214 22.46 29.90 -46.28
CA PHE A 214 21.14 29.28 -46.49
C PHE A 214 20.29 30.06 -47.49
N SER A 215 20.26 31.40 -47.36
CA SER A 215 19.48 32.27 -48.24
C SER A 215 19.99 32.23 -49.69
N THR A 216 21.30 32.15 -49.89
CA THR A 216 21.92 32.05 -51.22
C THR A 216 21.54 30.75 -51.93
N TYR A 217 21.69 29.61 -51.25
CA TYR A 217 21.37 28.31 -51.84
C TYR A 217 19.89 28.17 -52.19
N LEU A 218 19.01 28.62 -51.28
CA LEU A 218 17.57 28.54 -51.50
C LEU A 218 17.12 29.41 -52.69
N ASN A 219 17.73 30.59 -52.88
CA ASN A 219 17.40 31.46 -54.02
C ASN A 219 17.85 30.85 -55.37
N ALA A 220 19.05 30.26 -55.42
CA ALA A 220 19.52 29.55 -56.62
C ALA A 220 18.54 28.43 -57.00
N ILE A 221 18.06 27.66 -56.03
CA ILE A 221 17.09 26.58 -56.24
C ILE A 221 15.73 27.11 -56.69
N ASN A 222 15.20 28.16 -56.04
CA ASN A 222 13.88 28.71 -56.36
C ASN A 222 13.80 29.36 -57.74
N THR A 223 14.93 29.81 -58.26
CA THR A 223 15.05 30.33 -59.63
C THR A 223 15.31 29.23 -60.67
N GLY A 224 15.39 27.96 -60.26
CA GLY A 224 15.67 26.81 -61.11
C GLY A 224 17.14 26.68 -61.53
N GLN A 225 18.05 27.33 -60.80
CA GLN A 225 19.49 27.35 -61.07
C GLN A 225 20.30 26.58 -60.02
N GLY A 226 19.63 25.84 -59.13
CA GLY A 226 20.28 25.07 -58.08
C GLY A 226 21.25 24.04 -58.66
N SER A 227 22.47 24.01 -58.13
CA SER A 227 23.43 22.93 -58.36
C SER A 227 23.19 21.77 -57.40
N ILE A 228 23.73 20.58 -57.70
CA ILE A 228 23.69 19.43 -56.77
C ILE A 228 24.30 19.80 -55.41
N SER A 229 25.35 20.64 -55.40
CA SER A 229 25.98 21.12 -54.16
C SER A 229 25.06 22.03 -53.35
N ASP A 230 24.22 22.85 -53.98
CA ASP A 230 23.26 23.70 -53.29
C ASP A 230 22.19 22.85 -52.60
N TYR A 231 21.64 21.85 -53.30
CA TYR A 231 20.70 20.89 -52.71
C TYR A 231 21.35 20.12 -51.55
N THR A 232 22.58 19.64 -51.73
CA THR A 232 23.30 18.88 -50.69
C THR A 232 23.61 19.73 -49.46
N SER A 233 23.97 21.00 -49.65
CA SER A 233 24.24 21.96 -48.56
C SER A 233 22.99 22.28 -47.73
N LEU A 234 21.81 22.07 -48.32
CA LEU A 234 20.51 22.11 -47.65
C LEU A 234 20.04 20.74 -47.16
N GLY A 235 20.87 19.69 -47.27
CA GLY A 235 20.56 18.33 -46.83
C GLY A 235 19.67 17.52 -47.79
N ILE A 236 19.56 17.91 -49.06
CA ILE A 236 18.78 17.21 -50.09
C ILE A 236 19.72 16.44 -51.00
N THR A 237 19.64 15.10 -50.98
CA THR A 237 20.61 14.21 -51.67
C THR A 237 20.02 13.43 -52.85
N ASP A 238 18.70 13.44 -53.05
CA ASP A 238 18.02 12.68 -54.11
C ASP A 238 18.12 13.33 -55.52
N VAL A 239 18.77 14.50 -55.59
CA VAL A 239 19.02 15.20 -56.86
C VAL A 239 20.32 14.71 -57.48
N THR A 240 20.22 14.16 -58.67
CA THR A 240 21.31 13.55 -59.45
C THR A 240 21.52 14.29 -60.76
N GLN A 241 22.62 14.03 -61.46
CA GLN A 241 22.89 14.67 -62.75
C GLN A 241 21.78 14.43 -63.80
N ILE A 242 21.12 13.26 -63.77
CA ILE A 242 20.07 12.89 -64.72
C ILE A 242 18.78 13.66 -64.45
N ASN A 243 18.37 13.76 -63.18
CA ASN A 243 17.10 14.40 -62.81
C ASN A 243 17.23 15.90 -62.49
N LEU A 244 18.45 16.47 -62.43
CA LEU A 244 18.67 17.85 -62.03
C LEU A 244 17.86 18.86 -62.84
N ALA A 245 17.79 18.68 -64.17
CA ALA A 245 17.03 19.57 -65.04
C ALA A 245 15.52 19.47 -64.77
N ASP A 246 14.98 18.25 -64.65
CA ASP A 246 13.57 18.00 -64.35
C ASP A 246 13.20 18.50 -62.93
N VAL A 247 14.08 18.31 -61.94
CA VAL A 247 13.89 18.78 -60.57
C VAL A 247 13.93 20.30 -60.52
N ASN A 248 14.93 20.94 -61.13
CA ASN A 248 15.05 22.39 -61.16
C ASN A 248 13.85 23.04 -61.87
N ASP A 249 13.40 22.48 -63.00
CA ASP A 249 12.19 22.95 -63.70
C ASP A 249 10.95 22.78 -62.80
N PHE A 250 10.84 21.66 -62.09
CA PHE A 250 9.69 21.40 -61.22
C PHE A 250 9.64 22.34 -60.00
N VAL A 251 10.75 22.57 -59.32
CA VAL A 251 10.76 23.40 -58.10
C VAL A 251 10.77 24.89 -58.41
N LYS A 252 11.16 25.29 -59.63
CA LYS A 252 11.16 26.68 -60.07
C LYS A 252 9.80 27.34 -59.90
N GLY A 253 9.78 28.47 -59.20
CA GLY A 253 8.55 29.23 -58.96
C GLY A 253 7.53 28.54 -58.04
N LYS A 254 7.82 27.36 -57.48
CA LYS A 254 7.00 26.76 -56.42
C LYS A 254 7.27 27.41 -55.07
N ASP A 255 6.31 27.25 -54.15
CA ASP A 255 6.51 27.67 -52.76
C ASP A 255 7.51 26.75 -52.06
N ASN A 256 8.76 27.21 -52.05
CA ASN A 256 9.88 26.63 -51.33
C ASN A 256 10.35 27.60 -50.24
N SER A 257 9.42 28.36 -49.64
CA SER A 257 9.73 29.36 -48.61
C SER A 257 10.43 28.80 -47.38
N THR A 258 10.33 27.49 -47.15
CA THR A 258 11.02 26.78 -46.08
C THR A 258 11.73 25.54 -46.63
N LEU A 259 12.73 25.05 -45.90
CA LEU A 259 13.49 23.86 -46.31
C LEU A 259 12.60 22.62 -46.43
N ALA A 260 11.66 22.46 -45.51
CA ALA A 260 10.72 21.33 -45.52
C ALA A 260 9.84 21.33 -46.78
N LYS A 261 9.35 22.50 -47.21
CA LYS A 261 8.56 22.62 -48.45
C LYS A 261 9.39 22.29 -49.68
N LEU A 262 10.64 22.76 -49.73
CA LEU A 262 11.57 22.42 -50.81
C LEU A 262 11.83 20.91 -50.88
N GLN A 263 12.16 20.28 -49.74
CA GLN A 263 12.37 18.83 -49.63
C GLN A 263 11.16 18.03 -50.13
N ALA A 264 9.95 18.44 -49.74
CA ALA A 264 8.72 17.80 -50.19
C ALA A 264 8.54 17.91 -51.71
N ASN A 265 8.75 19.10 -52.28
CA ASN A 265 8.63 19.32 -53.72
C ASN A 265 9.65 18.50 -54.53
N VAL A 266 10.92 18.45 -54.10
CA VAL A 266 11.95 17.61 -54.75
C VAL A 266 11.59 16.13 -54.68
N LYS A 267 11.15 15.64 -53.51
CA LYS A 267 10.78 14.24 -53.35
C LYS A 267 9.60 13.82 -54.23
N LEU A 268 8.60 14.70 -54.38
CA LEU A 268 7.43 14.45 -55.23
C LEU A 268 7.83 14.20 -56.69
N ILE A 269 8.65 15.07 -57.28
CA ILE A 269 9.07 14.94 -58.68
C ILE A 269 9.99 13.74 -58.91
N VAL A 270 10.94 13.49 -58.01
CA VAL A 270 11.87 12.35 -58.13
C VAL A 270 11.13 11.02 -58.05
N ASN A 271 10.14 10.90 -57.16
CA ASN A 271 9.31 9.70 -57.08
C ASN A 271 8.49 9.46 -58.35
N ALA A 272 7.85 10.50 -58.89
CA ALA A 272 7.05 10.37 -60.11
C ALA A 272 7.89 9.89 -61.30
N LEU A 273 9.09 10.47 -61.50
CA LEU A 273 10.03 10.02 -62.54
C LEU A 273 10.43 8.55 -62.37
N ASN A 274 10.73 8.14 -61.14
CA ASN A 274 11.14 6.77 -60.85
C ASN A 274 10.00 5.76 -61.07
N ASN A 275 8.79 6.08 -60.64
CA ASN A 275 7.61 5.21 -60.80
C ASN A 275 7.29 4.96 -62.27
N ILE A 276 7.27 6.04 -63.08
CA ILE A 276 7.01 5.96 -64.52
C ILE A 276 8.07 5.11 -65.22
N ASN A 277 9.34 5.40 -64.95
CA ASN A 277 10.45 4.67 -65.54
C ASN A 277 10.42 3.16 -65.24
N ASN A 278 9.99 2.77 -64.05
CA ASN A 278 9.96 1.37 -63.66
C ASN A 278 8.71 0.61 -64.17
N GLY A 279 7.78 1.30 -64.84
CA GLY A 279 6.48 0.74 -65.22
C GLY A 279 5.56 0.47 -64.01
N SER A 280 5.91 0.99 -62.84
CA SER A 280 5.11 0.95 -61.60
C SER A 280 4.33 2.26 -61.44
N THR A 281 3.79 2.74 -62.55
CA THR A 281 3.23 4.08 -62.69
C THR A 281 1.76 4.15 -62.32
N THR A 282 1.33 5.33 -61.91
CA THR A 282 -0.06 5.72 -61.76
C THR A 282 -0.36 6.93 -62.64
N LEU A 283 -1.65 7.20 -62.87
CA LEU A 283 -2.07 8.41 -63.57
C LEU A 283 -1.56 9.68 -62.85
N THR A 284 -1.48 9.65 -61.52
CA THR A 284 -0.96 10.76 -60.71
C THR A 284 0.50 11.06 -61.00
N ASP A 285 1.35 10.05 -61.21
CA ASP A 285 2.76 10.25 -61.53
C ASP A 285 2.92 11.06 -62.84
N TYR A 286 2.12 10.73 -63.87
CA TYR A 286 2.12 11.48 -65.13
C TYR A 286 1.64 12.92 -64.93
N THR A 287 0.56 13.13 -64.17
CA THR A 287 0.09 14.49 -63.88
C THR A 287 1.07 15.31 -63.04
N THR A 288 1.86 14.68 -62.16
CA THR A 288 2.93 15.35 -61.40
C THR A 288 4.05 15.85 -62.32
N LEU A 289 4.34 15.11 -63.39
CA LEU A 289 5.20 15.60 -64.48
C LEU A 289 4.52 16.64 -65.38
N GLY A 290 3.22 16.88 -65.24
CA GLY A 290 2.44 17.74 -66.13
C GLY A 290 2.05 17.08 -67.47
N ILE A 291 2.07 15.75 -67.54
CA ILE A 291 1.70 14.97 -68.73
C ILE A 291 0.21 14.61 -68.64
N THR A 292 -0.60 15.07 -69.60
CA THR A 292 -2.08 14.96 -69.58
C THR A 292 -2.69 14.00 -70.60
N LYS A 293 -1.88 13.46 -71.52
CA LYS A 293 -2.35 12.55 -72.59
C LYS A 293 -2.57 11.10 -72.13
N VAL A 294 -2.09 10.75 -70.95
CA VAL A 294 -2.32 9.44 -70.31
C VAL A 294 -3.64 9.48 -69.54
N ASN A 295 -4.46 8.45 -69.63
CA ASN A 295 -5.73 8.28 -68.93
C ASN A 295 -5.93 6.81 -68.51
N GLU A 296 -7.03 6.51 -67.81
CA GLU A 296 -7.30 5.16 -67.29
C GLU A 296 -7.39 4.07 -68.37
N ASP A 297 -7.81 4.42 -69.60
CA ASP A 297 -7.95 3.46 -70.70
C ASP A 297 -6.61 3.13 -71.37
N ASN A 298 -5.63 4.05 -71.34
CA ASN A 298 -4.34 3.87 -72.02
C ASN A 298 -3.14 3.69 -71.08
N VAL A 299 -3.26 3.95 -69.78
CA VAL A 299 -2.14 3.95 -68.82
C VAL A 299 -1.35 2.64 -68.79
N ILE A 300 -2.02 1.49 -68.96
CA ILE A 300 -1.35 0.18 -69.00
C ILE A 300 -0.47 0.06 -70.25
N ALA A 301 -1.03 0.38 -71.42
CA ALA A 301 -0.29 0.38 -72.68
C ALA A 301 0.88 1.37 -72.63
N MET A 302 0.66 2.57 -72.07
CA MET A 302 1.72 3.57 -71.87
C MET A 302 2.82 3.06 -70.94
N SER A 303 2.45 2.43 -69.81
CA SER A 303 3.40 1.87 -68.84
C SER A 303 4.29 0.79 -69.47
N ILE A 304 3.70 -0.10 -70.26
CA ILE A 304 4.44 -1.15 -70.99
C ILE A 304 5.39 -0.51 -72.01
N ALA A 305 4.89 0.43 -72.82
CA ALA A 305 5.70 1.11 -73.82
C ALA A 305 6.88 1.88 -73.21
N ILE A 306 6.65 2.64 -72.13
CA ILE A 306 7.67 3.42 -71.43
C ILE A 306 8.71 2.51 -70.77
N LYS A 307 8.28 1.41 -70.14
CA LYS A 307 9.21 0.44 -69.57
C LYS A 307 10.12 -0.17 -70.64
N ASN A 308 9.56 -0.54 -71.79
CA ASN A 308 10.34 -1.05 -72.91
C ASN A 308 11.29 0.02 -73.48
N ALA A 309 10.84 1.26 -73.58
CA ALA A 309 11.67 2.39 -74.02
C ALA A 309 12.82 2.69 -73.05
N LYS A 310 12.59 2.62 -71.72
CA LYS A 310 13.65 2.73 -70.71
C LYS A 310 14.69 1.64 -70.89
N VAL A 311 14.25 0.39 -71.05
CA VAL A 311 15.16 -0.75 -71.26
C VAL A 311 16.02 -0.52 -72.49
N ALA A 312 15.42 -0.03 -73.59
CA ALA A 312 16.15 0.33 -74.80
C ALA A 312 17.14 1.50 -74.58
N ASN A 313 16.81 2.47 -73.73
CA ASN A 313 17.64 3.65 -73.44
C ASN A 313 18.79 3.38 -72.45
N GLY A 314 18.72 2.33 -71.64
CA GLY A 314 19.77 1.93 -70.69
C GLY A 314 19.88 2.78 -69.40
N ASN A 315 19.27 3.97 -69.35
CA ASN A 315 19.17 4.84 -68.17
C ASN A 315 17.70 5.21 -67.89
N ASN A 316 17.42 5.76 -66.71
CA ASN A 316 16.12 6.39 -66.45
C ASN A 316 15.86 7.49 -67.49
N LEU A 317 14.69 7.43 -68.13
CA LEU A 317 14.15 8.40 -69.06
C LEU A 317 13.86 9.72 -68.34
N THR A 318 14.16 10.82 -69.01
CA THR A 318 13.76 12.17 -68.58
C THR A 318 12.27 12.40 -68.85
N LYS A 319 11.70 13.48 -68.30
CA LYS A 319 10.31 13.87 -68.60
C LYS A 319 10.04 13.97 -70.11
N LEU A 320 11.00 14.48 -70.90
CA LEU A 320 10.86 14.66 -72.34
C LEU A 320 10.81 13.32 -73.08
N ASP A 321 11.68 12.38 -72.71
CA ASP A 321 11.72 11.04 -73.31
C ASP A 321 10.40 10.30 -73.08
N ILE A 322 9.82 10.43 -71.88
CA ILE A 322 8.53 9.83 -71.52
C ILE A 322 7.40 10.35 -72.42
N ILE A 323 7.36 11.65 -72.70
CA ILE A 323 6.32 12.27 -73.56
C ILE A 323 6.38 11.70 -74.98
N ASN A 324 7.59 11.53 -75.54
CA ASN A 324 7.75 11.01 -76.89
C ASN A 324 7.23 9.58 -77.05
N VAL A 325 7.43 8.73 -76.04
CA VAL A 325 6.92 7.35 -76.05
C VAL A 325 5.39 7.31 -76.00
N ILE A 326 4.78 8.21 -75.22
CA ILE A 326 3.32 8.30 -75.08
C ILE A 326 2.66 8.65 -76.41
N ASP A 327 3.21 9.63 -77.13
CA ASP A 327 2.61 10.12 -78.38
C ASP A 327 2.59 9.06 -79.50
N ILE A 328 3.63 8.22 -79.59
CA ILE A 328 3.66 7.10 -80.53
C ILE A 328 2.60 6.05 -80.16
N THR A 329 2.54 5.68 -78.88
CA THR A 329 1.70 4.58 -78.41
C THR A 329 0.19 4.90 -78.53
N ILE A 330 -0.22 6.17 -78.43
CA ILE A 330 -1.63 6.57 -78.57
C ILE A 330 -2.17 6.29 -79.97
N LEU A 331 -1.35 6.44 -81.01
CA LEU A 331 -1.77 6.18 -82.39
C LEU A 331 -2.08 4.69 -82.61
N ASP A 332 -1.23 3.79 -82.12
CA ASP A 332 -1.40 2.35 -82.26
C ASP A 332 -2.68 1.81 -81.57
N LEU A 333 -3.08 2.43 -80.45
CA LEU A 333 -4.27 2.02 -79.70
C LEU A 333 -5.59 2.26 -80.44
N VAL A 334 -5.65 3.26 -81.32
CA VAL A 334 -6.85 3.57 -82.12
C VAL A 334 -7.13 2.43 -83.10
N ASP A 335 -6.11 1.99 -83.83
CA ASP A 335 -6.23 0.92 -84.84
C ASP A 335 -6.63 -0.43 -84.22
N ILE A 336 -6.13 -0.73 -83.02
CA ILE A 336 -6.48 -1.96 -82.29
C ILE A 336 -7.97 -1.98 -81.95
N LYS A 337 -8.52 -0.85 -81.47
CA LYS A 337 -9.92 -0.76 -81.02
C LYS A 337 -10.91 -1.01 -82.17
N ASP A 338 -10.59 -0.53 -83.37
CA ASP A 338 -11.43 -0.72 -84.55
C ASP A 338 -11.50 -2.19 -85.00
N ARG A 339 -10.37 -2.91 -84.98
CA ARG A 339 -10.35 -4.35 -85.30
C ARG A 339 -11.21 -5.17 -84.34
N ILE A 340 -11.20 -4.83 -83.05
CA ILE A 340 -12.00 -5.53 -82.02
C ILE A 340 -13.50 -5.32 -82.23
N ASN A 341 -13.93 -4.07 -82.46
CA ASN A 341 -15.36 -3.77 -82.64
C ASN A 341 -15.98 -4.44 -83.86
N ASN A 342 -15.18 -4.67 -84.90
CA ASN A 342 -15.60 -5.35 -86.11
C ASN A 342 -15.58 -6.89 -86.00
N GLY A 343 -15.14 -7.46 -84.87
CA GLY A 343 -14.97 -8.90 -84.70
C GLY A 343 -13.79 -9.47 -85.50
N GLN A 344 -12.83 -8.63 -85.87
CA GLN A 344 -11.69 -8.98 -86.73
C GLN A 344 -10.35 -8.95 -86.00
N ALA A 345 -10.37 -8.79 -84.67
CA ALA A 345 -9.16 -8.71 -83.88
C ALA A 345 -8.36 -10.02 -83.89
N SER A 346 -7.05 -9.86 -83.93
CA SER A 346 -6.10 -10.93 -83.70
C SER A 346 -5.87 -11.15 -82.20
N LEU A 347 -5.26 -12.27 -81.82
CA LEU A 347 -4.83 -12.50 -80.44
C LEU A 347 -3.84 -11.42 -79.94
N SER A 348 -2.99 -10.92 -80.84
CA SER A 348 -2.03 -9.85 -80.52
C SER A 348 -2.74 -8.55 -80.16
N ASP A 349 -3.85 -8.24 -80.82
CA ASP A 349 -4.62 -7.01 -80.57
C ASP A 349 -5.14 -6.97 -79.13
N TYR A 350 -5.76 -8.05 -78.66
CA TYR A 350 -6.22 -8.16 -77.28
C TYR A 350 -5.05 -8.08 -76.28
N THR A 351 -3.91 -8.71 -76.60
CA THR A 351 -2.74 -8.70 -75.71
C THR A 351 -2.12 -7.30 -75.58
N SER A 352 -2.02 -6.55 -76.68
CA SER A 352 -1.42 -5.21 -76.70
C SER A 352 -2.18 -4.18 -75.86
N ILE A 353 -3.49 -4.37 -75.66
CA ILE A 353 -4.32 -3.52 -74.80
C ILE A 353 -4.58 -4.15 -73.41
N GLY A 354 -3.94 -5.29 -73.12
CA GLY A 354 -4.04 -5.95 -71.82
C GLY A 354 -5.33 -6.75 -71.58
N ILE A 355 -6.08 -7.12 -72.62
CA ILE A 355 -7.24 -8.01 -72.50
C ILE A 355 -6.78 -9.47 -72.38
N MET A 356 -7.18 -10.13 -71.29
CA MET A 356 -6.80 -11.51 -70.97
C MET A 356 -7.94 -12.50 -71.26
N GLY A 357 -7.58 -13.76 -71.52
CA GLY A 357 -8.53 -14.88 -71.65
C GLY A 357 -8.90 -15.26 -73.09
N VAL A 358 -8.48 -14.47 -74.07
CA VAL A 358 -8.56 -14.83 -75.50
C VAL A 358 -7.41 -15.77 -75.84
N THR A 359 -7.71 -16.81 -76.60
CA THR A 359 -6.78 -17.87 -77.05
C THR A 359 -7.08 -18.18 -78.50
N GLN A 360 -6.21 -18.92 -79.18
CA GLN A 360 -6.47 -19.30 -80.57
C GLN A 360 -7.75 -20.15 -80.74
N ILE A 361 -8.11 -20.95 -79.73
CA ILE A 361 -9.26 -21.87 -79.77
C ILE A 361 -10.58 -21.11 -79.65
N ASN A 362 -10.67 -20.18 -78.69
CA ASN A 362 -11.89 -19.41 -78.44
C ASN A 362 -11.92 -18.08 -79.22
N LEU A 363 -10.93 -17.78 -80.07
CA LEU A 363 -10.84 -16.49 -80.77
C LEU A 363 -12.08 -16.22 -81.62
N VAL A 364 -12.58 -17.24 -82.33
CA VAL A 364 -13.81 -17.13 -83.13
C VAL A 364 -15.01 -16.88 -82.23
N ASP A 365 -15.18 -17.70 -81.18
CA ASP A 365 -16.28 -17.54 -80.21
C ASP A 365 -16.25 -16.16 -79.52
N VAL A 366 -15.06 -15.63 -79.23
CA VAL A 366 -14.86 -14.31 -78.61
C VAL A 366 -15.16 -13.20 -79.59
N ASN A 367 -14.58 -13.24 -80.79
CA ASN A 367 -14.80 -12.24 -81.83
C ASN A 367 -16.28 -12.14 -82.21
N ASP A 368 -16.94 -13.28 -82.41
CA ASP A 368 -18.39 -13.35 -82.67
C ASP A 368 -19.19 -12.75 -81.50
N TYR A 369 -18.74 -12.96 -80.26
CA TYR A 369 -19.45 -12.44 -79.09
C TYR A 369 -19.25 -10.93 -78.89
N VAL A 370 -18.05 -10.40 -79.09
CA VAL A 370 -17.78 -8.96 -78.85
C VAL A 370 -18.16 -8.06 -80.02
N GLN A 371 -18.32 -8.63 -81.21
CA GLN A 371 -18.76 -7.91 -82.41
C GLN A 371 -20.08 -7.17 -82.15
N GLY A 372 -20.11 -5.87 -82.47
CA GLY A 372 -21.30 -5.03 -82.32
C GLY A 372 -21.74 -4.76 -80.87
N LYS A 373 -20.96 -5.19 -79.86
CA LYS A 373 -21.19 -4.82 -78.46
C LYS A 373 -20.52 -3.49 -78.10
N ASP A 374 -20.99 -2.86 -77.03
CA ASP A 374 -20.35 -1.67 -76.47
C ASP A 374 -18.98 -2.03 -75.86
N ASN A 375 -17.92 -1.73 -76.60
CA ASN A 375 -16.53 -1.85 -76.16
C ASN A 375 -15.87 -0.45 -76.05
N SER A 376 -16.65 0.57 -75.70
CA SER A 376 -16.20 1.98 -75.66
C SER A 376 -15.06 2.22 -74.66
N THR A 377 -14.91 1.39 -73.63
CA THR A 377 -13.79 1.42 -72.67
C THR A 377 -13.16 0.04 -72.55
N LEU A 378 -11.91 -0.02 -72.08
CA LEU A 378 -11.20 -1.29 -71.91
C LEU A 378 -11.93 -2.23 -70.94
N VAL A 379 -12.53 -1.65 -69.89
CA VAL A 379 -13.32 -2.39 -68.89
C VAL A 379 -14.55 -3.05 -69.51
N LYS A 380 -15.28 -2.32 -70.37
CA LYS A 380 -16.47 -2.87 -71.05
C LYS A 380 -16.08 -4.00 -72.00
N LEU A 381 -14.97 -3.84 -72.72
CA LEU A 381 -14.44 -4.90 -73.58
C LEU A 381 -14.04 -6.15 -72.78
N GLN A 382 -13.25 -6.00 -71.70
CA GLN A 382 -12.86 -7.13 -70.85
C GLN A 382 -14.08 -7.84 -70.26
N THR A 383 -15.14 -7.09 -69.93
CA THR A 383 -16.41 -7.65 -69.45
C THR A 383 -17.07 -8.52 -70.51
N ASN A 384 -17.17 -8.02 -71.75
CA ASN A 384 -17.75 -8.78 -72.86
C ASN A 384 -16.93 -10.04 -73.19
N VAL A 385 -15.60 -9.95 -73.25
CA VAL A 385 -14.72 -11.12 -73.46
C VAL A 385 -14.90 -12.15 -72.34
N THR A 386 -14.88 -11.70 -71.08
CA THR A 386 -15.03 -12.60 -69.93
C THR A 386 -16.37 -13.33 -69.93
N ALA A 387 -17.44 -12.66 -70.37
CA ALA A 387 -18.79 -13.21 -70.38
C ALA A 387 -18.95 -14.44 -71.28
N ILE A 388 -18.15 -14.60 -72.34
CA ILE A 388 -18.18 -15.78 -73.21
C ILE A 388 -17.07 -16.79 -72.88
N VAL A 389 -15.87 -16.33 -72.52
CA VAL A 389 -14.73 -17.19 -72.20
C VAL A 389 -15.00 -18.02 -70.93
N LYS A 390 -15.65 -17.43 -69.92
CA LYS A 390 -15.93 -18.11 -68.67
C LYS A 390 -16.86 -19.34 -68.85
N PRO A 391 -18.05 -19.23 -69.46
CA PRO A 391 -18.89 -20.40 -69.74
C PRO A 391 -18.20 -21.49 -70.57
N LEU A 392 -17.46 -21.13 -71.62
CA LEU A 392 -16.71 -22.09 -72.44
C LEU A 392 -15.69 -22.89 -71.62
N ASN A 393 -14.93 -22.20 -70.76
CA ASN A 393 -13.95 -22.84 -69.89
C ASN A 393 -14.61 -23.69 -68.80
N SER A 394 -15.68 -23.19 -68.16
CA SER A 394 -16.45 -23.93 -67.16
C SER A 394 -16.96 -25.25 -67.71
N ILE A 395 -17.59 -25.21 -68.89
CA ILE A 395 -18.15 -26.39 -69.56
C ILE A 395 -17.07 -27.41 -69.91
N ASN A 396 -16.00 -26.96 -70.55
CA ASN A 396 -14.88 -27.81 -70.92
C ASN A 396 -14.13 -28.42 -69.73
N ASN A 397 -14.14 -27.76 -68.57
CA ASN A 397 -13.46 -28.28 -67.39
C ASN A 397 -14.36 -29.17 -66.54
N GLY A 398 -15.65 -29.31 -66.88
CA GLY A 398 -16.62 -30.05 -66.09
C GLY A 398 -17.10 -29.31 -64.84
N SER A 399 -16.77 -28.02 -64.70
CA SER A 399 -17.19 -27.15 -63.58
C SER A 399 -18.42 -26.34 -63.98
N VAL A 400 -19.48 -27.04 -64.38
CA VAL A 400 -20.57 -26.48 -65.19
C VAL A 400 -21.77 -26.06 -64.35
N THR A 401 -22.43 -24.99 -64.79
CA THR A 401 -23.79 -24.64 -64.36
C THR A 401 -24.75 -24.72 -65.55
N ILE A 402 -26.06 -24.87 -65.28
CA ILE A 402 -27.09 -24.78 -66.33
C ILE A 402 -27.04 -23.40 -67.02
N SER A 403 -26.67 -22.35 -66.27
CA SER A 403 -26.49 -21.00 -66.80
C SER A 403 -25.37 -20.92 -67.83
N ASP A 404 -24.25 -21.65 -67.64
CA ASP A 404 -23.16 -21.66 -68.62
C ASP A 404 -23.63 -22.18 -69.98
N TYR A 405 -24.43 -23.26 -70.00
CA TYR A 405 -25.02 -23.76 -71.24
C TYR A 405 -26.01 -22.76 -71.85
N THR A 406 -26.79 -22.07 -71.00
CA THR A 406 -27.75 -21.05 -71.45
C THR A 406 -27.05 -19.84 -72.08
N ILE A 407 -25.91 -19.39 -71.54
CA ILE A 407 -25.10 -18.30 -72.12
C ILE A 407 -24.55 -18.71 -73.50
N LEU A 408 -24.23 -20.00 -73.69
CA LEU A 408 -23.89 -20.53 -75.01
C LEU A 408 -25.11 -20.75 -75.92
N GLY A 409 -26.35 -20.61 -75.42
CA GLY A 409 -27.59 -20.80 -76.19
C GLY A 409 -28.14 -22.24 -76.19
N ILE A 410 -27.68 -23.11 -75.29
CA ILE A 410 -28.09 -24.52 -75.18
C ILE A 410 -29.10 -24.67 -74.03
N THR A 411 -30.39 -24.90 -74.34
CA THR A 411 -31.50 -24.84 -73.37
C THR A 411 -32.06 -26.20 -72.91
N THR A 412 -31.62 -27.32 -73.50
CA THR A 412 -32.10 -28.68 -73.17
C THR A 412 -31.45 -29.28 -71.91
N VAL A 413 -30.42 -28.63 -71.37
CA VAL A 413 -29.75 -29.02 -70.13
C VAL A 413 -30.57 -28.56 -68.93
N ASN A 414 -30.86 -29.48 -68.01
CA ASN A 414 -31.64 -29.23 -66.80
C ASN A 414 -31.03 -29.96 -65.59
N THR A 415 -31.66 -29.82 -64.43
CA THR A 415 -31.15 -30.38 -63.16
C THR A 415 -31.06 -31.91 -63.14
N GLU A 416 -31.83 -32.62 -63.95
CA GLU A 416 -31.79 -34.10 -64.01
C GLU A 416 -30.65 -34.63 -64.88
N ASN A 417 -30.26 -33.89 -65.93
CA ASN A 417 -29.32 -34.38 -66.95
C ASN A 417 -27.95 -33.69 -66.94
N VAL A 418 -27.82 -32.53 -66.28
CA VAL A 418 -26.59 -31.71 -66.32
C VAL A 418 -25.34 -32.46 -65.87
N THR A 419 -25.43 -33.32 -64.86
CA THR A 419 -24.27 -34.11 -64.39
C THR A 419 -23.86 -35.16 -65.41
N ILE A 420 -24.82 -35.85 -66.02
CA ILE A 420 -24.57 -36.89 -67.02
C ILE A 420 -23.97 -36.23 -68.28
N ILE A 421 -24.53 -35.09 -68.69
CA ILE A 421 -24.05 -34.29 -69.82
C ILE A 421 -22.66 -33.71 -69.56
N SER A 422 -22.39 -33.20 -68.37
CA SER A 422 -21.08 -32.68 -68.00
C SER A 422 -19.99 -33.75 -68.11
N LEU A 423 -20.28 -34.98 -67.67
CA LEU A 423 -19.40 -36.12 -67.83
C LEU A 423 -19.19 -36.48 -69.30
N ALA A 424 -20.27 -36.45 -70.11
CA ALA A 424 -20.19 -36.70 -71.54
C ALA A 424 -19.33 -35.64 -72.27
N VAL A 425 -19.52 -34.35 -71.94
CA VAL A 425 -18.72 -33.24 -72.49
C VAL A 425 -17.25 -33.37 -72.09
N LYS A 426 -16.96 -33.73 -70.83
CA LYS A 426 -15.60 -33.97 -70.37
C LYS A 426 -14.96 -35.15 -71.10
N ALA A 427 -15.70 -36.25 -71.29
CA ALA A 427 -15.23 -37.40 -72.05
C ALA A 427 -14.96 -37.02 -73.52
N GLU A 428 -15.82 -36.19 -74.12
CA GLU A 428 -15.64 -35.76 -75.51
C GLU A 428 -14.45 -34.80 -75.67
N LYS A 429 -14.24 -33.87 -74.73
CA LYS A 429 -13.03 -33.04 -74.69
C LYS A 429 -11.76 -33.89 -74.66
N VAL A 430 -11.74 -34.94 -73.84
CA VAL A 430 -10.59 -35.86 -73.76
C VAL A 430 -10.34 -36.53 -75.11
N LYS A 431 -11.38 -36.95 -75.83
CA LYS A 431 -11.23 -37.50 -77.18
C LYS A 431 -10.74 -36.44 -78.18
N ASN A 432 -11.21 -35.19 -78.06
CA ASN A 432 -10.86 -34.09 -78.97
C ASN A 432 -9.44 -33.51 -78.73
N GLY A 433 -8.80 -33.80 -77.59
CA GLY A 433 -7.44 -33.37 -77.25
C GLY A 433 -7.27 -31.87 -76.97
N SER A 434 -8.34 -31.07 -77.11
CA SER A 434 -8.35 -29.61 -76.89
C SER A 434 -9.73 -29.17 -76.36
N ASN A 435 -9.84 -27.95 -75.85
CA ASN A 435 -11.14 -27.40 -75.43
C ASN A 435 -12.12 -27.40 -76.62
N LEU A 436 -13.32 -27.90 -76.38
CA LEU A 436 -14.45 -27.91 -77.30
C LEU A 436 -14.97 -26.50 -77.55
N THR A 437 -15.33 -26.21 -78.79
CA THR A 437 -16.01 -24.98 -79.16
C THR A 437 -17.47 -24.99 -78.69
N LYS A 438 -18.16 -23.84 -78.78
CA LYS A 438 -19.60 -23.77 -78.50
C LYS A 438 -20.41 -24.79 -79.32
N ALA A 439 -20.05 -25.02 -80.58
CA ALA A 439 -20.75 -25.95 -81.47
C ALA A 439 -20.57 -27.42 -81.06
N ASP A 440 -19.34 -27.81 -80.70
CA ASP A 440 -19.03 -29.18 -80.26
C ASP A 440 -19.80 -29.55 -79.00
N ILE A 441 -19.88 -28.61 -78.04
CA ILE A 441 -20.62 -28.78 -76.78
C ILE A 441 -22.10 -29.06 -77.06
N ALA A 442 -22.73 -28.33 -77.99
CA ALA A 442 -24.15 -28.49 -78.31
C ALA A 442 -24.47 -29.89 -78.85
N LYS A 443 -23.56 -30.48 -79.65
CA LYS A 443 -23.74 -31.83 -80.20
C LYS A 443 -23.72 -32.90 -79.10
N VAL A 444 -22.75 -32.85 -78.20
CA VAL A 444 -22.60 -33.83 -77.11
C VAL A 444 -23.83 -33.84 -76.19
N VAL A 445 -24.38 -32.67 -75.90
CA VAL A 445 -25.60 -32.50 -75.11
C VAL A 445 -26.76 -33.29 -75.72
N SER A 446 -27.00 -33.13 -77.02
CA SER A 446 -28.13 -33.78 -77.71
C SER A 446 -28.05 -35.31 -77.66
N ASP A 447 -26.89 -35.89 -78.00
CA ASP A 447 -26.68 -37.34 -78.05
C ASP A 447 -26.87 -38.00 -76.66
N THR A 448 -26.47 -37.30 -75.60
CA THR A 448 -26.56 -37.78 -74.22
C THR A 448 -28.01 -37.87 -73.73
N ILE A 449 -28.85 -36.88 -74.05
CA ILE A 449 -30.26 -36.84 -73.64
C ILE A 449 -31.04 -38.06 -74.16
N ILE A 450 -30.79 -38.46 -75.39
CA ILE A 450 -31.46 -39.60 -76.02
C ILE A 450 -31.19 -40.88 -75.21
N SER A 451 -29.93 -41.10 -74.83
CA SER A 451 -29.51 -42.29 -74.09
C SER A 451 -30.14 -42.35 -72.69
N ILE A 452 -30.22 -41.23 -71.98
CA ILE A 452 -30.86 -41.12 -70.66
C ILE A 452 -32.33 -41.60 -70.70
N ASN A 453 -33.08 -41.17 -71.72
CA ASN A 453 -34.49 -41.48 -71.82
C ASN A 453 -34.76 -42.96 -72.08
N GLN A 454 -33.89 -43.64 -72.84
CA GLN A 454 -34.02 -45.08 -73.12
C GLN A 454 -33.85 -45.92 -71.83
N SER A 455 -32.83 -45.64 -71.03
CA SER A 455 -32.60 -46.37 -69.78
C SER A 455 -33.71 -46.17 -68.74
N LYS A 456 -34.31 -44.97 -68.65
CA LYS A 456 -35.48 -44.73 -67.78
C LYS A 456 -36.66 -45.64 -68.13
N ILE A 457 -36.90 -45.90 -69.43
CA ILE A 457 -38.00 -46.76 -69.89
C ILE A 457 -37.75 -48.22 -69.49
N ALA A 458 -36.55 -48.75 -69.74
CA ALA A 458 -36.21 -50.15 -69.42
C ALA A 458 -36.39 -50.45 -67.93
N ILE A 459 -35.94 -49.54 -67.06
CA ILE A 459 -36.04 -49.68 -65.60
C ILE A 459 -37.49 -49.69 -65.12
N ASN A 460 -38.34 -48.79 -65.62
CA ASN A 460 -39.73 -48.69 -65.18
C ASN A 460 -40.56 -49.93 -65.53
N ASN A 461 -40.17 -50.66 -66.56
CA ASN A 461 -40.80 -51.92 -66.96
C ASN A 461 -40.26 -53.13 -66.18
N GLY A 462 -39.36 -52.94 -65.20
CA GLY A 462 -38.72 -54.05 -64.48
C GLY A 462 -37.69 -54.80 -65.30
N GLN A 463 -37.27 -54.24 -66.44
CA GLN A 463 -36.37 -54.86 -67.42
C GLN A 463 -34.99 -54.19 -67.46
N GLY A 464 -34.72 -53.27 -66.53
CA GLY A 464 -33.46 -52.53 -66.48
C GLY A 464 -32.26 -53.48 -66.35
N ALA A 465 -31.29 -53.32 -67.24
CA ALA A 465 -29.98 -53.94 -67.09
C ALA A 465 -29.10 -53.12 -66.14
N LEU A 466 -28.02 -53.71 -65.63
CA LEU A 466 -27.07 -52.99 -64.77
C LEU A 466 -26.49 -51.73 -65.46
N ALA A 467 -26.31 -51.79 -66.77
CA ALA A 467 -25.84 -50.65 -67.57
C ALA A 467 -26.84 -49.48 -67.57
N ASP A 468 -28.15 -49.76 -67.56
CA ASP A 468 -29.18 -48.71 -67.51
C ASP A 468 -29.10 -47.93 -66.21
N TYR A 469 -29.10 -48.64 -65.07
CA TYR A 469 -28.94 -48.00 -63.76
C TYR A 469 -27.62 -47.24 -63.66
N THR A 470 -26.54 -47.74 -64.27
CA THR A 470 -25.24 -47.06 -64.28
C THR A 470 -25.25 -45.77 -65.11
N LEU A 471 -25.84 -45.78 -66.31
CA LEU A 471 -25.91 -44.63 -67.20
C LEU A 471 -26.63 -43.44 -66.55
N ILE A 472 -27.79 -43.72 -65.93
CA ILE A 472 -28.58 -42.71 -65.23
C ILE A 472 -28.14 -42.51 -63.76
N GLN A 473 -26.99 -43.08 -63.39
CA GLN A 473 -26.30 -42.92 -62.11
C GLN A 473 -27.11 -43.37 -60.87
N ILE A 474 -27.99 -44.36 -61.03
CA ILE A 474 -28.68 -45.01 -59.92
C ILE A 474 -27.76 -46.03 -59.24
N LYS A 475 -27.46 -45.79 -57.96
CA LYS A 475 -26.51 -46.58 -57.17
C LYS A 475 -27.20 -47.69 -56.38
N GLY A 476 -26.44 -48.73 -56.04
CA GLY A 476 -26.86 -49.82 -55.14
C GLY A 476 -27.37 -51.08 -55.86
N VAL A 477 -27.56 -51.02 -57.17
CA VAL A 477 -27.94 -52.18 -57.98
C VAL A 477 -26.69 -53.00 -58.31
N THR A 478 -26.76 -54.30 -58.10
CA THR A 478 -25.71 -55.29 -58.35
C THR A 478 -26.33 -56.49 -59.05
N SER A 479 -25.52 -57.38 -59.64
CA SER A 479 -26.05 -58.62 -60.23
C SER A 479 -26.82 -59.49 -59.22
N LEU A 480 -26.44 -59.45 -57.93
CA LEU A 480 -27.06 -60.24 -56.86
C LEU A 480 -28.48 -59.76 -56.52
N ASN A 481 -28.67 -58.43 -56.40
CA ASN A 481 -29.96 -57.85 -56.02
C ASN A 481 -30.78 -57.36 -57.22
N LEU A 482 -30.30 -57.51 -58.46
CA LEU A 482 -30.96 -57.00 -59.66
C LEU A 482 -32.39 -57.50 -59.79
N ALA A 483 -32.64 -58.78 -59.51
CA ALA A 483 -33.98 -59.36 -59.56
C ALA A 483 -34.91 -58.78 -58.49
N ASP A 484 -34.42 -58.66 -57.25
CA ASP A 484 -35.17 -58.06 -56.14
C ASP A 484 -35.46 -56.57 -56.40
N VAL A 485 -34.47 -55.83 -56.93
CA VAL A 485 -34.60 -54.41 -57.30
C VAL A 485 -35.57 -54.23 -58.46
N ASN A 486 -35.44 -54.97 -59.55
CA ASN A 486 -36.33 -54.89 -60.70
C ASN A 486 -37.78 -55.21 -60.30
N GLN A 487 -37.99 -56.27 -59.51
CA GLN A 487 -39.30 -56.59 -58.96
C GLN A 487 -39.84 -55.46 -58.08
N TYR A 488 -38.98 -54.82 -57.28
CA TYR A 488 -39.38 -53.71 -56.42
C TYR A 488 -39.67 -52.42 -57.21
N VAL A 489 -38.90 -52.04 -58.21
CA VAL A 489 -39.17 -50.75 -58.90
C VAL A 489 -40.33 -50.84 -59.91
N THR A 490 -40.70 -52.04 -60.34
CA THR A 490 -41.82 -52.26 -61.29
C THR A 490 -43.13 -51.75 -60.71
N GLY A 491 -43.87 -50.94 -61.50
CA GLY A 491 -45.18 -50.42 -61.12
C GLY A 491 -45.16 -49.35 -60.02
N ARG A 492 -43.97 -48.89 -59.58
CA ARG A 492 -43.82 -47.77 -58.63
C ARG A 492 -43.61 -46.44 -59.36
N ASP A 493 -43.87 -45.34 -58.67
CA ASP A 493 -43.59 -43.99 -59.19
C ASP A 493 -42.08 -43.74 -59.27
N ASN A 494 -41.56 -43.78 -60.49
CA ASN A 494 -40.17 -43.51 -60.85
C ASN A 494 -40.07 -42.34 -61.86
N THR A 495 -41.02 -41.40 -61.79
CA THR A 495 -41.14 -40.28 -62.75
C THR A 495 -39.91 -39.36 -62.80
N THR A 496 -39.11 -39.32 -61.73
CA THR A 496 -37.84 -38.59 -61.67
C THR A 496 -36.71 -39.52 -61.24
N LEU A 497 -35.46 -39.18 -61.57
CA LEU A 497 -34.29 -39.95 -61.14
C LEU A 497 -34.19 -40.05 -59.61
N ALA A 498 -34.59 -38.99 -58.90
CA ALA A 498 -34.61 -38.97 -57.44
C ALA A 498 -35.61 -39.98 -56.85
N LYS A 499 -36.82 -40.08 -57.42
CA LYS A 499 -37.83 -41.06 -56.98
C LYS A 499 -37.37 -42.49 -57.25
N LEU A 500 -36.77 -42.73 -58.42
CA LEU A 500 -36.19 -44.03 -58.75
C LEU A 500 -35.05 -44.42 -57.79
N GLN A 501 -34.10 -43.51 -57.52
CA GLN A 501 -33.02 -43.75 -56.55
C GLN A 501 -33.59 -44.03 -55.17
N THR A 502 -34.65 -43.34 -54.76
CA THR A 502 -35.31 -43.57 -53.46
C THR A 502 -35.87 -44.99 -53.37
N ASN A 503 -36.59 -45.44 -54.40
CA ASN A 503 -37.15 -46.79 -54.45
C ASN A 503 -36.04 -47.87 -54.43
N VAL A 504 -35.00 -47.71 -55.25
CA VAL A 504 -33.85 -48.63 -55.27
C VAL A 504 -33.13 -48.66 -53.92
N SER A 505 -32.87 -47.49 -53.32
CA SER A 505 -32.17 -47.41 -52.04
C SER A 505 -32.95 -48.08 -50.92
N ALA A 506 -34.29 -47.96 -50.91
CA ALA A 506 -35.15 -48.56 -49.90
C ALA A 506 -35.00 -50.10 -49.86
N ILE A 507 -35.12 -50.76 -51.03
CA ILE A 507 -35.02 -52.22 -51.10
C ILE A 507 -33.60 -52.74 -50.85
N VAL A 508 -32.59 -52.07 -51.41
CA VAL A 508 -31.18 -52.45 -51.19
C VAL A 508 -30.79 -52.30 -49.72
N THR A 509 -31.24 -51.21 -49.08
CA THR A 509 -30.99 -51.01 -47.64
C THR A 509 -31.65 -52.10 -46.82
N ALA A 510 -32.90 -52.46 -47.09
CA ALA A 510 -33.58 -53.52 -46.35
C ALA A 510 -32.87 -54.88 -46.48
N LEU A 511 -32.45 -55.28 -47.69
CA LEU A 511 -31.71 -56.52 -47.90
C LEU A 511 -30.36 -56.50 -47.14
N ASN A 512 -29.64 -55.37 -47.20
CA ASN A 512 -28.36 -55.22 -46.52
C ASN A 512 -28.51 -55.27 -44.99
N THR A 513 -29.45 -54.51 -44.42
CA THR A 513 -29.62 -54.44 -42.95
C THR A 513 -30.09 -55.75 -42.35
N ILE A 514 -30.89 -56.52 -43.09
CA ILE A 514 -31.28 -57.88 -42.67
C ILE A 514 -30.07 -58.80 -42.70
N SER A 515 -29.30 -58.75 -43.79
CA SER A 515 -28.08 -59.56 -43.95
C SER A 515 -27.03 -59.25 -42.87
N THR A 516 -26.95 -58.01 -42.39
CA THR A 516 -26.02 -57.63 -41.31
C THR A 516 -26.56 -57.91 -39.90
N GLY A 517 -27.80 -58.37 -39.78
CA GLY A 517 -28.48 -58.61 -38.50
C GLY A 517 -28.82 -57.33 -37.74
N THR A 518 -29.02 -56.22 -38.44
CA THR A 518 -29.35 -54.91 -37.85
C THR A 518 -30.70 -54.39 -38.32
N ALA A 519 -31.53 -55.26 -38.90
CA ALA A 519 -32.81 -54.87 -39.44
C ALA A 519 -33.83 -54.53 -38.37
N THR A 520 -34.78 -53.69 -38.76
CA THR A 520 -36.00 -53.39 -38.02
C THR A 520 -37.17 -54.17 -38.60
N ILE A 521 -38.28 -54.25 -37.88
CA ILE A 521 -39.54 -54.84 -38.39
C ILE A 521 -39.93 -54.22 -39.73
N SER A 522 -39.76 -52.91 -39.91
CA SER A 522 -40.07 -52.22 -41.16
C SER A 522 -39.25 -52.72 -42.36
N ASN A 523 -38.00 -53.14 -42.15
CA ASN A 523 -37.19 -53.75 -43.23
C ASN A 523 -37.78 -55.08 -43.69
N TYR A 524 -38.23 -55.92 -42.76
CA TYR A 524 -38.93 -57.17 -43.08
C TYR A 524 -40.28 -56.90 -43.76
N THR A 525 -41.05 -55.92 -43.28
CA THR A 525 -42.31 -55.50 -43.92
C THR A 525 -42.10 -54.99 -45.35
N LEU A 526 -40.99 -54.28 -45.62
CA LEU A 526 -40.64 -53.79 -46.96
C LEU A 526 -40.39 -54.95 -47.96
N LEU A 527 -39.94 -56.10 -47.44
CA LEU A 527 -39.85 -57.35 -48.20
C LEU A 527 -41.17 -58.13 -48.24
N GLY A 528 -42.19 -57.73 -47.48
CA GLY A 528 -43.48 -58.41 -47.37
C GLY A 528 -43.55 -59.49 -46.27
N ILE A 529 -42.63 -59.47 -45.30
CA ILE A 529 -42.57 -60.44 -44.19
C ILE A 529 -43.21 -59.84 -42.93
N THR A 530 -44.35 -60.38 -42.48
CA THR A 530 -45.16 -59.80 -41.38
C THR A 530 -45.12 -60.58 -40.06
N THR A 531 -44.45 -61.73 -40.01
CA THR A 531 -44.34 -62.60 -38.82
C THR A 531 -43.26 -62.16 -37.83
N VAL A 532 -42.43 -61.17 -38.19
CA VAL A 532 -41.42 -60.59 -37.32
C VAL A 532 -42.08 -59.58 -36.37
N THR A 533 -41.98 -59.84 -35.07
CA THR A 533 -42.48 -59.01 -33.97
C THR A 533 -41.32 -58.48 -33.13
N THR A 534 -41.60 -57.61 -32.17
CA THR A 534 -40.58 -57.12 -31.24
C THR A 534 -39.97 -58.22 -30.38
N GLU A 535 -40.71 -59.29 -30.10
CA GLU A 535 -40.24 -60.41 -29.27
C GLU A 535 -39.25 -61.32 -30.00
N ASN A 536 -39.41 -61.50 -31.31
CA ASN A 536 -38.57 -62.43 -32.10
C ASN A 536 -37.53 -61.72 -33.00
N LEU A 537 -37.57 -60.39 -33.11
CA LEU A 537 -36.69 -59.60 -33.97
C LEU A 537 -35.19 -59.87 -33.73
N THR A 538 -34.76 -59.85 -32.47
CA THR A 538 -33.32 -60.00 -32.14
C THR A 538 -32.79 -61.40 -32.50
N PRO A 539 -33.42 -62.51 -32.08
CA PRO A 539 -33.03 -63.84 -32.53
C PRO A 539 -33.02 -63.99 -34.06
N ILE A 540 -34.04 -63.46 -34.74
CA ILE A 540 -34.14 -63.52 -36.21
C ILE A 540 -33.00 -62.74 -36.88
N ASN A 541 -32.67 -61.55 -36.39
CA ASN A 541 -31.54 -60.77 -36.88
C ASN A 541 -30.20 -61.49 -36.69
N ILE A 542 -30.01 -62.15 -35.55
CA ILE A 542 -28.81 -62.95 -35.30
C ILE A 542 -28.75 -64.12 -36.27
N ALA A 543 -29.87 -64.84 -36.47
CA ALA A 543 -29.95 -65.94 -37.42
C ALA A 543 -29.67 -65.47 -38.87
N ALA A 544 -30.21 -64.32 -39.28
CA ALA A 544 -29.98 -63.72 -40.59
C ALA A 544 -28.50 -63.33 -40.80
N LYS A 545 -27.87 -62.72 -39.79
CA LYS A 545 -26.43 -62.42 -39.82
C LYS A 545 -25.58 -63.66 -39.91
N ASN A 546 -25.90 -64.70 -39.15
CA ASN A 546 -25.15 -65.95 -39.17
C ASN A 546 -25.27 -66.61 -40.55
N ALA A 547 -26.48 -66.62 -41.14
CA ALA A 547 -26.72 -67.16 -42.47
C ALA A 547 -25.96 -66.38 -43.56
N SER A 548 -25.96 -65.04 -43.51
CA SER A 548 -25.22 -64.22 -44.49
C SER A 548 -23.70 -64.39 -44.33
N THR A 549 -23.21 -64.53 -43.09
CA THR A 549 -21.79 -64.78 -42.79
C THR A 549 -21.35 -66.12 -43.36
N LEU A 550 -22.18 -67.16 -43.22
CA LEU A 550 -21.93 -68.47 -43.83
C LEU A 550 -21.98 -68.42 -45.36
N LYS A 551 -22.88 -67.60 -45.93
CA LYS A 551 -23.03 -67.43 -47.37
C LYS A 551 -21.91 -66.59 -48.01
N LEU A 552 -21.22 -65.75 -47.24
CA LEU A 552 -20.23 -64.75 -47.70
C LEU A 552 -20.81 -63.70 -48.67
N SER A 553 -22.12 -63.51 -48.67
CA SER A 553 -22.80 -62.49 -49.45
C SER A 553 -24.08 -62.04 -48.76
N ASN A 554 -24.66 -60.93 -49.22
CA ASN A 554 -25.99 -60.54 -48.77
C ASN A 554 -27.04 -61.61 -49.13
N LEU A 555 -28.06 -61.68 -48.29
CA LEU A 555 -29.22 -62.54 -48.46
C LEU A 555 -30.18 -61.93 -49.48
N THR A 556 -30.77 -62.80 -50.28
CA THR A 556 -31.93 -62.50 -51.13
C THR A 556 -33.20 -62.54 -50.29
N LYS A 557 -34.28 -61.93 -50.79
CA LYS A 557 -35.58 -61.98 -50.12
C LYS A 557 -36.03 -63.41 -49.77
N ALA A 558 -35.82 -64.37 -50.67
CA ALA A 558 -36.25 -65.76 -50.47
C ALA A 558 -35.55 -66.45 -49.29
N GLU A 559 -34.24 -66.21 -49.12
CA GLU A 559 -33.47 -66.79 -48.02
C GLU A 559 -33.88 -66.22 -46.67
N ILE A 560 -34.18 -64.91 -46.62
CA ILE A 560 -34.64 -64.22 -45.42
C ILE A 560 -35.95 -64.82 -44.91
N VAL A 561 -36.91 -65.10 -45.81
CA VAL A 561 -38.21 -65.70 -45.44
C VAL A 561 -38.02 -67.03 -44.70
N LYS A 562 -37.09 -67.87 -45.17
CA LYS A 562 -36.83 -69.19 -44.56
C LYS A 562 -36.26 -69.06 -43.14
N ILE A 563 -35.25 -68.19 -42.95
CA ILE A 563 -34.59 -67.97 -41.67
C ILE A 563 -35.57 -67.49 -40.59
N VAL A 564 -36.49 -66.59 -40.97
CA VAL A 564 -37.53 -66.07 -40.07
C VAL A 564 -38.42 -67.20 -39.55
N ALA A 565 -38.85 -68.12 -40.42
CA ALA A 565 -39.73 -69.22 -40.04
C ALA A 565 -39.07 -70.19 -39.05
N ASP A 566 -37.85 -70.64 -39.35
CA ASP A 566 -37.12 -71.62 -38.52
C ASP A 566 -36.85 -71.06 -37.11
N THR A 567 -36.43 -69.79 -37.00
CA THR A 567 -36.10 -69.16 -35.72
C THR A 567 -37.31 -69.05 -34.78
N ILE A 568 -38.51 -68.80 -35.32
CA ILE A 568 -39.74 -68.67 -34.51
C ILE A 568 -40.11 -70.00 -33.83
N VAL A 569 -39.84 -71.13 -34.49
CA VAL A 569 -40.11 -72.47 -33.93
C VAL A 569 -39.23 -72.72 -32.71
N ASP A 570 -37.93 -72.44 -32.82
CA ASP A 570 -36.97 -72.69 -31.75
C ASP A 570 -37.28 -71.89 -30.48
N LEU A 571 -37.66 -70.60 -30.63
CA LEU A 571 -38.03 -69.74 -29.50
C LEU A 571 -39.22 -70.29 -28.69
N ASN A 572 -40.23 -70.84 -29.36
CA ASN A 572 -41.41 -71.38 -28.69
C ASN A 572 -41.09 -72.65 -27.87
N ASN A 573 -40.16 -73.48 -28.34
CA ASN A 573 -39.73 -74.67 -27.63
C ASN A 573 -39.01 -74.33 -26.31
N SER A 574 -38.05 -73.40 -26.34
CA SER A 574 -37.32 -73.00 -25.13
C SER A 574 -38.21 -72.37 -24.06
N LYS A 575 -39.22 -71.57 -24.45
CA LYS A 575 -40.20 -70.99 -23.51
C LYS A 575 -40.99 -72.05 -22.75
N THR A 576 -41.31 -73.16 -23.42
CA THR A 576 -42.06 -74.27 -22.84
C THR A 576 -41.24 -74.98 -21.77
N ILE A 577 -39.98 -75.31 -22.06
CA ILE A 577 -39.10 -76.04 -21.13
C ILE A 577 -38.83 -75.19 -19.87
N ILE A 578 -38.56 -73.89 -20.01
CA ILE A 578 -38.31 -72.99 -18.88
C ILE A 578 -39.50 -72.91 -17.92
N ASN A 579 -40.74 -72.86 -18.43
CA ASN A 579 -41.93 -72.74 -17.59
C ASN A 579 -42.19 -73.97 -16.73
N THR A 580 -41.63 -75.13 -17.11
CA THR A 580 -41.69 -76.36 -16.31
C THR A 580 -40.60 -76.44 -15.24
N GLY A 581 -39.69 -75.45 -15.17
CA GLY A 581 -38.54 -75.46 -14.26
C GLY A 581 -37.40 -76.36 -14.73
N LEU A 582 -37.36 -76.69 -16.03
CA LEU A 582 -36.35 -77.57 -16.64
C LEU A 582 -35.46 -76.83 -17.65
N GLY A 583 -35.49 -75.49 -17.64
CA GLY A 583 -34.73 -74.67 -18.57
C GLY A 583 -33.23 -74.94 -18.48
N THR A 584 -32.57 -75.03 -19.64
CA THR A 584 -31.11 -75.02 -19.73
C THR A 584 -30.61 -73.60 -19.95
N ILE A 585 -29.31 -73.36 -19.74
CA ILE A 585 -28.69 -72.06 -20.06
C ILE A 585 -28.89 -71.69 -21.54
N ALA A 586 -28.88 -72.68 -22.44
CA ALA A 586 -29.11 -72.46 -23.86
C ALA A 586 -30.52 -71.95 -24.14
N ASP A 587 -31.54 -72.49 -23.46
CA ASP A 587 -32.93 -72.04 -23.58
C ASP A 587 -33.11 -70.59 -23.14
N TYR A 588 -32.53 -70.23 -21.99
CA TYR A 588 -32.56 -68.85 -21.50
C TYR A 588 -31.81 -67.91 -22.46
N THR A 589 -30.66 -68.35 -22.97
CA THR A 589 -29.85 -67.56 -23.91
C THR A 589 -30.58 -67.32 -25.24
N LEU A 590 -31.27 -68.33 -25.77
CA LEU A 590 -32.03 -68.24 -27.02
C LEU A 590 -33.17 -67.21 -26.92
N LEU A 591 -33.84 -67.16 -25.77
CA LEU A 591 -34.86 -66.15 -25.46
C LEU A 591 -34.26 -64.78 -25.08
N GLY A 592 -32.93 -64.64 -25.04
CA GLY A 592 -32.24 -63.42 -24.63
C GLY A 592 -32.31 -63.12 -23.12
N ILE A 593 -32.67 -64.11 -22.29
CA ILE A 593 -32.75 -63.97 -20.84
C ILE A 593 -31.36 -64.00 -20.22
N LYS A 594 -31.03 -62.96 -19.45
CA LYS A 594 -29.76 -62.77 -18.74
C LYS A 594 -29.91 -63.07 -17.24
N GLY A 595 -28.80 -63.35 -16.58
CA GLY A 595 -28.74 -63.57 -15.13
C GLY A 595 -28.85 -65.04 -14.70
N VAL A 596 -28.93 -65.97 -15.65
CA VAL A 596 -28.87 -67.42 -15.39
C VAL A 596 -27.45 -67.91 -15.63
N THR A 597 -26.90 -68.60 -14.64
CA THR A 597 -25.54 -69.13 -14.59
C THR A 597 -25.60 -70.58 -14.11
N VAL A 598 -24.52 -71.34 -14.25
CA VAL A 598 -24.46 -72.71 -13.74
C VAL A 598 -24.76 -72.77 -12.23
N ASN A 599 -24.29 -71.78 -11.46
CA ASN A 599 -24.40 -71.78 -10.00
C ASN A 599 -25.81 -71.45 -9.49
N ASN A 600 -26.58 -70.61 -10.21
CA ASN A 600 -27.93 -70.23 -9.80
C ASN A 600 -29.02 -70.89 -10.66
N LEU A 601 -28.68 -71.78 -11.60
CA LEU A 601 -29.65 -72.39 -12.51
C LEU A 601 -30.76 -73.12 -11.77
N LEU A 602 -30.41 -73.89 -10.73
CA LEU A 602 -31.38 -74.62 -9.92
C LEU A 602 -32.30 -73.65 -9.15
N ASP A 603 -31.74 -72.62 -8.52
CA ASP A 603 -32.51 -71.62 -7.77
C ASP A 603 -33.42 -70.80 -8.70
N VAL A 604 -32.94 -70.44 -9.90
CA VAL A 604 -33.70 -69.73 -10.92
C VAL A 604 -34.83 -70.61 -11.45
N ASN A 605 -34.54 -71.85 -11.83
CA ASN A 605 -35.54 -72.80 -12.32
C ASN A 605 -36.64 -73.03 -11.27
N ASP A 606 -36.27 -73.22 -10.00
CA ASP A 606 -37.23 -73.37 -8.90
C ASP A 606 -38.08 -72.10 -8.72
N TYR A 607 -37.48 -70.91 -8.81
CA TYR A 607 -38.18 -69.64 -8.64
C TYR A 607 -39.15 -69.31 -9.80
N VAL A 608 -38.76 -69.57 -11.05
CA VAL A 608 -39.61 -69.26 -12.22
C VAL A 608 -40.68 -70.31 -12.47
N LYS A 609 -40.53 -71.52 -11.92
CA LYS A 609 -41.50 -72.61 -12.04
C LYS A 609 -42.87 -72.17 -11.51
N GLY A 610 -43.89 -72.30 -12.35
CA GLY A 610 -45.26 -71.93 -12.00
C GLY A 610 -45.53 -70.42 -11.84
N LYS A 611 -44.55 -69.54 -12.15
CA LYS A 611 -44.76 -68.08 -12.24
C LYS A 611 -45.34 -67.70 -13.61
N ASP A 612 -45.93 -66.51 -13.69
CA ASP A 612 -46.33 -65.94 -14.96
C ASP A 612 -45.10 -65.52 -15.79
N ASN A 613 -44.79 -66.33 -16.80
CA ASN A 613 -43.73 -66.11 -17.79
C ASN A 613 -44.33 -66.01 -19.21
N SER A 614 -45.55 -65.48 -19.32
CA SER A 614 -46.29 -65.38 -20.58
C SER A 614 -45.60 -64.52 -21.65
N THR A 615 -44.66 -63.66 -21.27
CA THR A 615 -43.80 -62.89 -22.18
C THR A 615 -42.34 -63.03 -21.76
N ILE A 616 -41.40 -62.81 -22.70
CA ILE A 616 -39.95 -62.82 -22.40
C ILE A 616 -39.62 -61.78 -21.32
N ALA A 617 -40.30 -60.62 -21.34
CA ALA A 617 -40.11 -59.57 -20.34
C ALA A 617 -40.51 -60.03 -18.92
N LYS A 618 -41.64 -60.72 -18.77
CA LYS A 618 -42.07 -61.26 -17.47
C LYS A 618 -41.11 -62.33 -16.95
N LEU A 619 -40.64 -63.22 -17.85
CA LEU A 619 -39.63 -64.22 -17.51
C LEU A 619 -38.31 -63.56 -17.05
N GLN A 620 -37.81 -62.56 -17.79
CA GLN A 620 -36.61 -61.82 -17.41
C GLN A 620 -36.76 -61.13 -16.05
N ALA A 621 -37.94 -60.56 -15.77
CA ALA A 621 -38.21 -59.92 -14.48
C ALA A 621 -38.11 -60.93 -13.33
N ASN A 622 -38.72 -62.11 -13.47
CA ASN A 622 -38.64 -63.17 -12.45
C ASN A 622 -37.20 -63.66 -12.23
N VAL A 623 -36.43 -63.89 -13.31
CA VAL A 623 -35.01 -64.26 -13.22
C VAL A 623 -34.18 -63.17 -12.52
N THR A 624 -34.38 -61.91 -12.89
CA THR A 624 -33.68 -60.77 -12.27
C THR A 624 -33.98 -60.66 -10.77
N THR A 625 -35.24 -60.85 -10.36
CA THR A 625 -35.63 -60.79 -8.94
C THR A 625 -34.85 -61.79 -8.09
N ILE A 626 -34.81 -63.06 -8.49
CA ILE A 626 -34.11 -64.09 -7.71
C ILE A 626 -32.58 -63.95 -7.78
N ALA A 627 -32.03 -63.64 -8.96
CA ALA A 627 -30.59 -63.44 -9.11
C ALA A 627 -30.08 -62.26 -8.27
N ASN A 628 -30.82 -61.15 -8.21
CA ASN A 628 -30.48 -60.00 -7.38
C ASN A 628 -30.55 -60.33 -5.88
N ALA A 629 -31.58 -61.07 -5.44
CA ALA A 629 -31.69 -61.47 -4.05
C ALA A 629 -30.50 -62.35 -3.62
N LEU A 630 -30.13 -63.35 -4.42
CA LEU A 630 -28.97 -64.21 -4.17
C LEU A 630 -27.66 -63.42 -4.16
N ASN A 631 -27.47 -62.48 -5.08
CA ASN A 631 -26.27 -61.65 -5.14
C ASN A 631 -26.16 -60.73 -3.92
N SER A 632 -27.24 -60.04 -3.52
CA SER A 632 -27.23 -59.16 -2.35
C SER A 632 -26.93 -59.93 -1.07
N ILE A 633 -27.48 -61.14 -0.92
CA ILE A 633 -27.18 -62.00 0.24
C ILE A 633 -25.71 -62.39 0.23
N ASN A 634 -25.22 -62.92 -0.89
CA ASN A 634 -23.82 -63.34 -1.01
C ASN A 634 -22.81 -62.19 -0.84
N ASN A 635 -23.20 -60.96 -1.13
CA ASN A 635 -22.35 -59.79 -0.88
C ASN A 635 -22.37 -59.31 0.58
N GLY A 636 -23.19 -59.91 1.44
CA GLY A 636 -23.41 -59.46 2.81
C GLY A 636 -24.11 -58.09 2.88
N THR A 637 -24.84 -57.69 1.83
CA THR A 637 -25.55 -56.40 1.73
C THR A 637 -27.06 -56.56 1.63
N ALA A 638 -27.57 -57.77 1.85
CA ALA A 638 -28.98 -58.06 1.75
C ALA A 638 -29.84 -57.27 2.71
N THR A 639 -31.06 -57.02 2.26
CA THR A 639 -32.17 -56.51 3.06
C THR A 639 -33.07 -57.66 3.49
N VAL A 640 -33.98 -57.40 4.44
CA VAL A 640 -35.03 -58.36 4.84
C VAL A 640 -35.81 -58.89 3.62
N VAL A 641 -36.11 -58.03 2.64
CA VAL A 641 -36.84 -58.41 1.42
C VAL A 641 -36.06 -59.44 0.57
N ASN A 642 -34.73 -59.36 0.54
CA ASN A 642 -33.93 -60.34 -0.19
C ASN A 642 -34.05 -61.72 0.43
N TYR A 643 -33.97 -61.83 1.76
CA TYR A 643 -34.19 -63.09 2.47
C TYR A 643 -35.62 -63.62 2.27
N THR A 644 -36.64 -62.74 2.33
CA THR A 644 -38.03 -63.13 2.05
C THR A 644 -38.23 -63.61 0.60
N THR A 645 -37.47 -63.07 -0.38
CA THR A 645 -37.50 -63.53 -1.78
C THR A 645 -37.02 -64.98 -1.91
N LEU A 646 -36.10 -65.42 -1.05
CA LEU A 646 -35.67 -66.82 -0.91
C LEU A 646 -36.61 -67.66 -0.02
N GLY A 647 -37.66 -67.05 0.55
CA GLY A 647 -38.59 -67.69 1.47
C GLY A 647 -38.14 -67.72 2.94
N ILE A 648 -37.14 -66.92 3.33
CA ILE A 648 -36.60 -66.86 4.69
C ILE A 648 -37.24 -65.68 5.44
N THR A 649 -38.14 -65.96 6.39
CA THR A 649 -38.94 -64.93 7.11
C THR A 649 -38.44 -64.61 8.52
N THR A 650 -37.43 -65.33 9.01
CA THR A 650 -36.86 -65.14 10.36
C THR A 650 -35.87 -63.99 10.46
N VAL A 651 -35.43 -63.43 9.33
CA VAL A 651 -34.58 -62.24 9.27
C VAL A 651 -35.43 -60.97 9.43
N ASN A 652 -35.05 -60.09 10.34
CA ASN A 652 -35.68 -58.81 10.63
C ASN A 652 -34.62 -57.73 10.90
N THR A 653 -35.03 -56.49 11.18
CA THR A 653 -34.09 -55.38 11.36
C THR A 653 -33.11 -55.56 12.53
N ASP A 654 -33.49 -56.29 13.58
CA ASP A 654 -32.68 -56.48 14.77
C ASP A 654 -31.55 -57.51 14.56
N ASN A 655 -31.75 -58.50 13.68
CA ASN A 655 -30.77 -59.55 13.41
C ASN A 655 -30.11 -59.45 12.02
N LEU A 656 -30.54 -58.51 11.16
CA LEU A 656 -30.03 -58.37 9.79
C LEU A 656 -28.52 -58.18 9.72
N THR A 657 -27.97 -57.24 10.50
CA THR A 657 -26.54 -56.90 10.42
C THR A 657 -25.64 -58.07 10.82
N PRO A 658 -25.87 -58.74 11.97
CA PRO A 658 -25.09 -59.93 12.31
C PRO A 658 -25.27 -61.08 11.31
N ILE A 659 -26.46 -61.28 10.76
CA ILE A 659 -26.73 -62.34 9.76
C ILE A 659 -25.98 -62.07 8.45
N ASN A 660 -26.01 -60.84 7.94
CA ASN A 660 -25.24 -60.46 6.76
C ASN A 660 -23.73 -60.64 6.96
N LEU A 661 -23.24 -60.35 8.17
CA LEU A 661 -21.84 -60.62 8.52
C LEU A 661 -21.55 -62.12 8.56
N ALA A 662 -22.45 -62.93 9.12
CA ALA A 662 -22.32 -64.38 9.13
C ALA A 662 -22.27 -64.94 7.69
N VAL A 663 -23.14 -64.49 6.79
CA VAL A 663 -23.12 -64.86 5.36
C VAL A 663 -21.78 -64.54 4.73
N LYS A 664 -21.26 -63.33 4.95
CA LYS A 664 -19.96 -62.92 4.42
C LYS A 664 -18.81 -63.81 4.92
N ASN A 665 -18.82 -64.13 6.21
CA ASN A 665 -17.82 -65.00 6.81
C ASN A 665 -17.91 -66.45 6.28
N GLU A 666 -19.13 -66.95 6.09
CA GLU A 666 -19.36 -68.29 5.54
C GLU A 666 -18.87 -68.39 4.10
N ILE A 667 -19.04 -67.34 3.29
CA ILE A 667 -18.51 -67.29 1.91
C ILE A 667 -16.99 -67.28 1.90
N ILE A 668 -16.36 -66.53 2.80
CA ILE A 668 -14.89 -66.54 2.96
C ILE A 668 -14.41 -67.96 3.31
N SER A 669 -15.14 -68.64 4.20
CA SER A 669 -14.82 -70.03 4.59
C SER A 669 -15.05 -71.03 3.45
N LYS A 670 -16.17 -70.91 2.72
CA LYS A 670 -16.58 -71.84 1.66
C LYS A 670 -15.83 -71.63 0.34
N GLY A 671 -15.38 -70.40 0.06
CA GLY A 671 -14.69 -70.04 -1.18
C GLY A 671 -15.58 -69.86 -2.42
N SER A 672 -16.90 -69.95 -2.27
CA SER A 672 -17.88 -69.78 -3.35
C SER A 672 -19.15 -69.12 -2.84
N ASN A 673 -19.96 -68.55 -3.75
CA ASN A 673 -21.30 -68.07 -3.40
C ASN A 673 -22.15 -69.21 -2.80
N LEU A 674 -22.93 -68.85 -1.79
CA LEU A 674 -23.93 -69.71 -1.16
C LEU A 674 -25.14 -69.86 -2.08
N VAL A 675 -25.66 -71.09 -2.15
CA VAL A 675 -26.96 -71.35 -2.76
C VAL A 675 -28.06 -71.17 -1.71
N ARG A 676 -29.33 -71.13 -2.13
CA ARG A 676 -30.47 -70.93 -1.23
C ARG A 676 -30.46 -71.84 0.00
N ALA A 677 -30.12 -73.12 -0.18
CA ALA A 677 -30.08 -74.10 0.91
C ALA A 677 -29.04 -73.78 1.99
N ASP A 678 -27.84 -73.33 1.60
CA ASP A 678 -26.79 -72.93 2.54
C ASP A 678 -27.23 -71.72 3.37
N ILE A 679 -27.84 -70.74 2.70
CA ILE A 679 -28.30 -69.48 3.32
C ILE A 679 -29.35 -69.76 4.40
N ILE A 680 -30.33 -70.64 4.12
CA ILE A 680 -31.37 -71.02 5.09
C ILE A 680 -30.75 -71.56 6.38
N LYS A 681 -29.79 -72.49 6.25
CA LYS A 681 -29.15 -73.13 7.40
C LYS A 681 -28.37 -72.11 8.24
N LEU A 682 -27.52 -71.31 7.59
CA LEU A 682 -26.69 -70.32 8.27
C LEU A 682 -27.49 -69.28 9.05
N VAL A 683 -28.60 -68.81 8.48
CA VAL A 683 -29.50 -67.84 9.13
C VAL A 683 -30.07 -68.43 10.42
N ALA A 684 -30.52 -69.67 10.40
CA ALA A 684 -31.08 -70.33 11.57
C ALA A 684 -30.06 -70.46 12.71
N ASP A 685 -28.85 -70.94 12.40
CA ASP A 685 -27.76 -71.12 13.37
C ASP A 685 -27.34 -69.77 13.99
N THR A 686 -27.27 -68.71 13.18
CA THR A 686 -26.88 -67.37 13.64
C THR A 686 -27.91 -66.79 14.62
N ILE A 687 -29.20 -66.95 14.36
CA ILE A 687 -30.26 -66.41 15.23
C ILE A 687 -30.23 -67.05 16.63
N ILE A 688 -29.91 -68.34 16.73
CA ILE A 688 -29.77 -69.04 18.01
C ILE A 688 -28.67 -68.39 18.86
N ILE A 689 -27.51 -68.12 18.25
CA ILE A 689 -26.36 -67.50 18.92
C ILE A 689 -26.71 -66.09 19.43
N LEU A 690 -27.34 -65.26 18.61
CA LEU A 690 -27.70 -63.88 18.98
C LEU A 690 -28.68 -63.83 20.16
N ASN A 691 -29.64 -64.75 20.21
CA ASN A 691 -30.61 -64.84 21.31
C ASN A 691 -29.94 -65.22 22.64
N ALA A 692 -28.94 -66.11 22.61
CA ALA A 692 -28.15 -66.45 23.79
C ALA A 692 -27.38 -65.23 24.33
N SER A 693 -26.70 -64.49 23.46
CA SER A 693 -25.96 -63.26 23.84
C SER A 693 -26.88 -62.19 24.45
N LYS A 694 -28.07 -61.97 23.87
CA LYS A 694 -29.05 -61.00 24.42
C LYS A 694 -29.53 -61.40 25.82
N THR A 695 -29.66 -62.70 26.08
CA THR A 695 -30.02 -63.22 27.40
C THR A 695 -28.91 -62.94 28.42
N ASN A 696 -27.65 -63.22 28.06
CA ASN A 696 -26.51 -62.97 28.93
C ASN A 696 -26.39 -61.49 29.33
N ILE A 697 -26.60 -60.57 28.37
CA ILE A 697 -26.54 -59.11 28.61
C ILE A 697 -27.62 -58.65 29.58
N ASN A 698 -28.86 -59.10 29.41
CA ASN A 698 -29.96 -58.71 30.30
C ASN A 698 -29.78 -59.19 31.74
N ASN A 699 -29.08 -60.31 31.92
CA ASN A 699 -28.74 -60.85 33.23
C ASN A 699 -27.53 -60.15 33.87
N GLY A 700 -26.82 -59.28 33.13
CA GLY A 700 -25.55 -58.67 33.55
C GLY A 700 -24.40 -59.68 33.63
N ALA A 701 -24.48 -60.76 32.84
CA ALA A 701 -23.50 -61.86 32.80
C ALA A 701 -22.84 -62.01 31.42
N ALA A 702 -22.92 -60.97 30.58
CA ALA A 702 -22.37 -61.01 29.24
C ALA A 702 -20.85 -60.96 29.23
N THR A 703 -20.27 -61.69 28.30
CA THR A 703 -18.87 -61.58 27.90
C THR A 703 -18.70 -60.42 26.91
N LEU A 704 -17.46 -59.97 26.69
CA LEU A 704 -17.19 -59.00 25.63
C LEU A 704 -17.67 -59.50 24.25
N ASN A 705 -17.54 -60.81 24.00
CA ASN A 705 -17.96 -61.43 22.75
C ASN A 705 -19.48 -61.34 22.51
N ASP A 706 -20.31 -61.40 23.56
CA ASP A 706 -21.76 -61.24 23.43
C ASP A 706 -22.14 -59.86 22.89
N TYR A 707 -21.45 -58.80 23.33
CA TYR A 707 -21.64 -57.45 22.79
C TYR A 707 -21.12 -57.34 21.35
N ILE A 708 -19.98 -57.96 21.02
CA ILE A 708 -19.40 -57.96 19.67
C ILE A 708 -20.32 -58.66 18.67
N LEU A 709 -20.86 -59.83 19.02
CA LEU A 709 -21.77 -60.60 18.15
C LEU A 709 -23.05 -59.83 17.81
N LEU A 710 -23.54 -59.04 18.76
CA LEU A 710 -24.68 -58.15 18.58
C LEU A 710 -24.30 -56.82 17.89
N GLY A 711 -23.01 -56.56 17.65
CA GLY A 711 -22.53 -55.32 17.04
C GLY A 711 -22.55 -54.11 17.97
N ILE A 712 -22.62 -54.32 19.28
CA ILE A 712 -22.60 -53.26 20.30
C ILE A 712 -21.17 -52.75 20.52
N LYS A 713 -20.97 -51.44 20.39
CA LYS A 713 -19.66 -50.78 20.53
C LYS A 713 -19.49 -50.09 21.89
N GLY A 714 -18.25 -49.89 22.30
CA GLY A 714 -17.86 -49.13 23.50
C GLY A 714 -17.61 -49.99 24.75
N VAL A 715 -17.92 -51.29 24.69
CA VAL A 715 -17.59 -52.26 25.75
C VAL A 715 -16.15 -52.74 25.55
N THR A 716 -15.37 -52.76 26.62
CA THR A 716 -13.99 -53.25 26.67
C THR A 716 -13.83 -54.16 27.88
N ASP A 717 -12.76 -54.95 27.95
CA ASP A 717 -12.49 -55.80 29.12
C ASP A 717 -12.41 -54.98 30.42
N THR A 718 -11.85 -53.77 30.36
CA THR A 718 -11.76 -52.86 31.52
C THR A 718 -13.14 -52.41 32.01
N ASN A 719 -14.07 -52.03 31.12
CA ASN A 719 -15.37 -51.48 31.54
C ASN A 719 -16.51 -52.52 31.59
N LEU A 720 -16.25 -53.77 31.18
CA LEU A 720 -17.26 -54.83 31.03
C LEU A 720 -18.11 -55.01 32.29
N THR A 721 -17.48 -55.06 33.47
CA THR A 721 -18.18 -55.23 34.75
C THR A 721 -19.12 -54.07 35.06
N ASP A 722 -18.69 -52.83 34.79
CA ASP A 722 -19.51 -51.64 35.04
C ASP A 722 -20.65 -51.52 34.03
N VAL A 723 -20.38 -51.84 32.75
CA VAL A 723 -21.39 -51.89 31.69
C VAL A 723 -22.44 -52.96 31.99
N ASN A 724 -22.03 -54.19 32.29
CA ASN A 724 -22.91 -55.29 32.67
C ASN A 724 -23.80 -54.91 33.85
N SER A 725 -23.21 -54.30 34.87
CA SER A 725 -23.94 -53.83 36.06
C SER A 725 -24.97 -52.76 35.71
N TYR A 726 -24.67 -51.86 34.77
CA TYR A 726 -25.58 -50.79 34.37
C TYR A 726 -26.73 -51.27 33.48
N VAL A 727 -26.47 -52.15 32.53
CA VAL A 727 -27.49 -52.62 31.59
C VAL A 727 -28.40 -53.70 32.17
N LYS A 728 -27.98 -54.34 33.27
CA LYS A 728 -28.77 -55.34 34.00
C LYS A 728 -30.14 -54.79 34.39
N GLY A 729 -31.19 -55.48 33.97
CA GLY A 729 -32.58 -55.08 34.26
C GLY A 729 -33.06 -53.79 33.57
N LYS A 730 -32.27 -53.19 32.66
CA LYS A 730 -32.72 -52.09 31.80
C LYS A 730 -33.53 -52.63 30.61
N ASP A 731 -34.31 -51.76 29.98
CA ASP A 731 -34.98 -52.09 28.72
C ASP A 731 -33.95 -52.21 27.58
N ASN A 732 -33.58 -53.45 27.27
CA ASN A 732 -32.74 -53.81 26.12
C ASN A 732 -33.54 -54.66 25.11
N THR A 733 -34.85 -54.39 24.96
CA THR A 733 -35.75 -55.18 24.11
C THR A 733 -35.39 -55.13 22.62
N THR A 734 -34.68 -54.09 22.17
CA THR A 734 -34.12 -53.99 20.82
C THR A 734 -32.62 -53.70 20.89
N LEU A 735 -31.89 -54.00 19.82
CA LEU A 735 -30.45 -53.73 19.75
C LEU A 735 -30.13 -52.24 19.90
N ALA A 736 -30.99 -51.37 19.36
CA ALA A 736 -30.85 -49.92 19.47
C ALA A 736 -30.97 -49.41 20.93
N LYS A 737 -31.93 -49.94 21.68
CA LYS A 737 -32.09 -49.62 23.11
C LYS A 737 -30.88 -50.08 23.93
N LEU A 738 -30.39 -51.28 23.64
CA LEU A 738 -29.17 -51.80 24.25
C LEU A 738 -27.94 -50.90 23.97
N GLN A 739 -27.70 -50.54 22.71
CA GLN A 739 -26.59 -49.65 22.34
C GLN A 739 -26.70 -48.30 23.06
N THR A 740 -27.92 -47.76 23.21
CA THR A 740 -28.15 -46.49 23.92
C THR A 740 -27.72 -46.61 25.38
N ASN A 741 -28.18 -47.65 26.09
CA ASN A 741 -27.83 -47.87 27.49
C ASN A 741 -26.30 -48.04 27.67
N VAL A 742 -25.65 -48.80 26.79
CA VAL A 742 -24.18 -48.98 26.80
C VAL A 742 -23.46 -47.65 26.56
N THR A 743 -23.85 -46.90 25.54
CA THR A 743 -23.24 -45.59 25.24
C THR A 743 -23.36 -44.62 26.42
N THR A 744 -24.52 -44.57 27.09
CA THR A 744 -24.74 -43.70 28.26
C THR A 744 -23.75 -43.98 29.39
N VAL A 745 -23.56 -45.25 29.78
CA VAL A 745 -22.65 -45.59 30.88
C VAL A 745 -21.18 -45.44 30.49
N VAL A 746 -20.80 -45.85 29.26
CA VAL A 746 -19.43 -45.73 28.77
C VAL A 746 -19.00 -44.26 28.70
N ASN A 747 -19.86 -43.38 28.22
CA ASN A 747 -19.57 -41.95 28.18
C ASN A 747 -19.41 -41.36 29.60
N ALA A 748 -20.29 -41.74 30.53
CA ALA A 748 -20.16 -41.29 31.92
C ALA A 748 -18.84 -41.74 32.56
N LEU A 749 -18.46 -43.01 32.41
CA LEU A 749 -17.19 -43.55 32.90
C LEU A 749 -15.98 -42.83 32.29
N ASN A 750 -16.01 -42.57 30.97
CA ASN A 750 -14.93 -41.87 30.28
C ASN A 750 -14.77 -40.42 30.74
N SER A 751 -15.87 -39.67 30.86
CA SER A 751 -15.84 -38.28 31.36
C SER A 751 -15.30 -38.19 32.78
N ILE A 752 -15.70 -39.12 33.65
CA ILE A 752 -15.22 -39.18 35.04
C ILE A 752 -13.72 -39.44 35.06
N ASN A 753 -13.29 -40.50 34.38
CA ASN A 753 -11.88 -40.89 34.28
C ASN A 753 -10.98 -39.79 33.70
N ASN A 754 -11.50 -38.96 32.80
CA ASN A 754 -10.73 -37.86 32.21
C ASN A 754 -10.69 -36.60 33.09
N GLY A 755 -11.36 -36.59 34.26
CA GLY A 755 -11.47 -35.42 35.13
C GLY A 755 -12.31 -34.30 34.52
N THR A 756 -13.20 -34.62 33.57
CA THR A 756 -14.07 -33.65 32.88
C THR A 756 -15.55 -33.88 33.13
N ALA A 757 -15.89 -34.78 34.06
CA ALA A 757 -17.26 -35.12 34.38
C ALA A 757 -18.05 -33.97 34.99
N ILE A 758 -19.35 -34.00 34.74
CA ILE A 758 -20.36 -33.23 35.46
C ILE A 758 -21.07 -34.13 36.48
N VAL A 759 -21.83 -33.53 37.39
CA VAL A 759 -22.55 -34.25 38.46
C VAL A 759 -23.40 -35.41 37.92
N SER A 760 -24.10 -35.22 36.79
CA SER A 760 -24.95 -36.28 36.20
C SER A 760 -24.17 -37.51 35.72
N ASN A 761 -22.89 -37.38 35.37
CA ASN A 761 -22.06 -38.54 35.03
C ASN A 761 -21.85 -39.43 36.26
N TYR A 762 -21.54 -38.82 37.42
CA TYR A 762 -21.42 -39.55 38.68
C TYR A 762 -22.76 -40.19 39.09
N THR A 763 -23.87 -39.46 38.94
CA THR A 763 -25.22 -40.00 39.14
C THR A 763 -25.53 -41.19 38.22
N THR A 764 -25.09 -41.15 36.95
CA THR A 764 -25.31 -42.22 35.96
C THR A 764 -24.67 -43.54 36.40
N ILE A 765 -23.49 -43.49 37.02
CA ILE A 765 -22.85 -44.68 37.60
C ILE A 765 -23.27 -44.95 39.05
N GLY A 766 -24.16 -44.12 39.63
CA GLY A 766 -24.74 -44.32 40.97
C GLY A 766 -23.94 -43.72 42.12
N ILE A 767 -23.07 -42.73 41.89
CA ILE A 767 -22.35 -41.99 42.92
C ILE A 767 -23.08 -40.65 43.16
N LEU A 768 -23.77 -40.51 44.29
CA LEU A 768 -24.66 -39.38 44.59
C LEU A 768 -24.05 -38.30 45.51
N SER A 769 -22.86 -38.54 46.06
CA SER A 769 -22.18 -37.61 46.98
C SER A 769 -21.47 -36.45 46.29
N VAL A 770 -21.39 -36.45 44.95
CA VAL A 770 -20.79 -35.37 44.16
C VAL A 770 -21.82 -34.27 43.91
N ASN A 771 -21.44 -33.02 44.16
CA ASN A 771 -22.24 -31.82 43.93
C ASN A 771 -21.35 -30.72 43.32
N THR A 772 -21.90 -29.53 43.06
CA THR A 772 -21.15 -28.44 42.41
C THR A 772 -20.00 -27.89 43.24
N GLU A 773 -20.04 -27.99 44.58
CA GLU A 773 -19.01 -27.47 45.48
C GLU A 773 -17.78 -28.37 45.53
N ASN A 774 -17.96 -29.70 45.43
CA ASN A 774 -16.87 -30.67 45.51
C ASN A 774 -16.42 -31.23 44.14
N LEU A 775 -17.13 -30.91 43.04
CA LEU A 775 -16.86 -31.47 41.71
C LEU A 775 -15.43 -31.23 41.21
N GLY A 776 -14.91 -30.01 41.35
CA GLY A 776 -13.58 -29.65 40.84
C GLY A 776 -12.45 -30.49 41.46
N PRO A 777 -12.30 -30.47 42.80
CA PRO A 777 -11.34 -31.31 43.51
C PRO A 777 -11.53 -32.81 43.24
N ILE A 778 -12.77 -33.28 43.16
CA ILE A 778 -13.06 -34.70 42.88
C ILE A 778 -12.62 -35.10 41.48
N ASN A 779 -12.93 -34.29 40.46
CA ASN A 779 -12.49 -34.56 39.09
C ASN A 779 -10.97 -34.60 38.97
N LEU A 780 -10.27 -33.70 39.68
CA LEU A 780 -8.82 -33.70 39.73
C LEU A 780 -8.30 -34.98 40.41
N ALA A 781 -8.83 -35.32 41.59
CA ALA A 781 -8.43 -36.52 42.33
C ALA A 781 -8.68 -37.82 41.55
N VAL A 782 -9.81 -37.91 40.84
CA VAL A 782 -10.12 -39.04 39.96
C VAL A 782 -9.13 -39.13 38.80
N LYS A 783 -8.80 -38.00 38.17
CA LYS A 783 -7.80 -37.95 37.09
C LYS A 783 -6.41 -38.33 37.58
N ASP A 784 -6.02 -37.87 38.76
CA ASP A 784 -4.73 -38.20 39.37
C ASP A 784 -4.68 -39.68 39.76
N ALA A 785 -5.75 -40.22 40.34
CA ALA A 785 -5.87 -41.63 40.66
C ALA A 785 -5.85 -42.52 39.40
N LYS A 786 -6.51 -42.11 38.31
CA LYS A 786 -6.38 -42.76 36.99
C LYS A 786 -4.93 -42.73 36.52
N THR A 787 -4.29 -41.57 36.58
CA THR A 787 -2.90 -41.38 36.13
C THR A 787 -1.95 -42.29 36.90
N LEU A 788 -2.14 -42.40 38.22
CA LEU A 788 -1.38 -43.29 39.09
C LEU A 788 -1.63 -44.77 38.79
N LYS A 789 -2.88 -45.15 38.47
CA LYS A 789 -3.24 -46.52 38.09
C LYS A 789 -2.70 -46.90 36.70
N GLY A 790 -2.61 -45.96 35.77
CA GLY A 790 -2.21 -46.18 34.38
C GLY A 790 -3.32 -46.70 33.46
N ASP A 791 -4.53 -46.94 33.98
CA ASP A 791 -5.72 -47.33 33.23
C ASP A 791 -6.96 -46.65 33.83
N ASN A 792 -8.10 -46.68 33.11
CA ASN A 792 -9.37 -46.18 33.61
C ASN A 792 -9.76 -46.85 34.95
N LEU A 793 -10.22 -46.02 35.88
CA LEU A 793 -10.84 -46.43 37.13
C LEU A 793 -12.22 -47.04 36.87
N LEU A 794 -12.51 -48.12 37.59
CA LEU A 794 -13.81 -48.74 37.71
C LEU A 794 -14.72 -47.92 38.62
N LYS A 795 -16.03 -48.12 38.53
CA LYS A 795 -17.01 -47.45 39.40
C LYS A 795 -16.64 -47.51 40.89
N VAL A 796 -16.19 -48.67 41.38
CA VAL A 796 -15.85 -48.87 42.81
C VAL A 796 -14.62 -48.04 43.23
N GLU A 797 -13.63 -47.91 42.35
CA GLU A 797 -12.43 -47.12 42.59
C GLU A 797 -12.76 -45.63 42.55
N ILE A 798 -13.58 -45.20 41.60
CA ILE A 798 -14.09 -43.83 41.51
C ILE A 798 -14.85 -43.48 42.81
N ALA A 799 -15.74 -44.35 43.29
CA ALA A 799 -16.50 -44.12 44.51
C ALA A 799 -15.59 -43.95 45.75
N LYS A 800 -14.50 -44.73 45.82
CA LYS A 800 -13.50 -44.58 46.88
C LYS A 800 -12.78 -43.23 46.81
N VAL A 801 -12.27 -42.86 45.62
CA VAL A 801 -11.58 -41.57 45.42
C VAL A 801 -12.49 -40.39 45.78
N VAL A 802 -13.76 -40.45 45.36
CA VAL A 802 -14.78 -39.45 45.71
C VAL A 802 -14.94 -39.34 47.22
N SER A 803 -15.11 -40.46 47.92
CA SER A 803 -15.28 -40.48 49.37
C SER A 803 -14.08 -39.88 50.11
N ASP A 804 -12.86 -40.31 49.76
CA ASP A 804 -11.63 -39.84 50.39
C ASP A 804 -11.43 -38.33 50.15
N THR A 805 -11.74 -37.85 48.94
CA THR A 805 -11.63 -36.43 48.58
C THR A 805 -12.59 -35.56 49.40
N ILE A 806 -13.83 -36.01 49.59
CA ILE A 806 -14.83 -35.28 50.39
C ILE A 806 -14.39 -35.18 51.86
N VAL A 807 -13.83 -36.25 52.43
CA VAL A 807 -13.28 -36.24 53.79
C VAL A 807 -12.16 -35.21 53.90
N ASN A 808 -11.21 -35.21 52.96
CA ASN A 808 -10.09 -34.27 52.94
C ASN A 808 -10.57 -32.81 52.80
N LEU A 809 -11.56 -32.55 51.94
CA LEU A 809 -12.16 -31.21 51.80
C LEU A 809 -12.80 -30.72 53.10
N ASN A 810 -13.52 -31.58 53.81
CA ASN A 810 -14.16 -31.21 55.08
C ASN A 810 -13.13 -30.93 56.19
N ASN A 811 -12.04 -31.72 56.22
CA ASN A 811 -10.93 -31.48 57.15
C ASN A 811 -10.23 -30.14 56.84
N ALA A 812 -9.94 -29.85 55.57
CA ALA A 812 -9.35 -28.59 55.15
C ALA A 812 -10.21 -27.38 55.53
N LYS A 813 -11.52 -27.43 55.28
CA LYS A 813 -12.47 -26.38 55.70
C LYS A 813 -12.45 -26.18 57.22
N THR A 814 -12.36 -27.27 57.99
CA THR A 814 -12.30 -27.22 59.46
C THR A 814 -11.00 -26.57 59.94
N ASN A 815 -9.86 -26.96 59.36
CA ASN A 815 -8.55 -26.38 59.69
C ASN A 815 -8.51 -24.88 59.42
N ILE A 816 -8.98 -24.43 58.24
CA ILE A 816 -9.06 -23.02 57.87
C ILE A 816 -9.93 -22.22 58.85
N ASN A 817 -11.11 -22.74 59.21
CA ASN A 817 -12.02 -22.07 60.14
C ASN A 817 -11.44 -21.90 61.54
N ASN A 818 -10.63 -22.85 61.98
CA ASN A 818 -9.94 -22.80 63.27
C ASN A 818 -8.69 -21.89 63.25
N GLY A 819 -8.30 -21.37 62.08
CA GLY A 819 -7.07 -20.62 61.88
C GLY A 819 -5.82 -21.50 61.89
N ASN A 820 -5.96 -22.78 61.53
CA ASN A 820 -4.89 -23.77 61.45
C ASN A 820 -4.75 -24.32 60.02
N GLY A 821 -5.23 -23.60 59.01
CA GLY A 821 -5.15 -24.03 57.62
C GLY A 821 -3.70 -24.13 57.17
N THR A 822 -3.37 -25.18 56.42
CA THR A 822 -2.12 -25.29 55.67
C THR A 822 -2.29 -24.73 54.24
N ILE A 823 -1.19 -24.48 53.52
CA ILE A 823 -1.28 -24.07 52.11
C ILE A 823 -2.03 -25.12 51.27
N ASP A 824 -1.83 -26.39 51.58
CA ASP A 824 -2.54 -27.50 50.93
C ASP A 824 -4.04 -27.48 51.26
N ASP A 825 -4.43 -27.16 52.50
CA ASP A 825 -5.85 -26.98 52.85
C ASP A 825 -6.49 -25.86 52.02
N TYR A 826 -5.84 -24.70 51.93
CA TYR A 826 -6.33 -23.58 51.11
C TYR A 826 -6.40 -23.96 49.63
N THR A 827 -5.39 -24.65 49.11
CA THR A 827 -5.35 -25.09 47.70
C THR A 827 -6.43 -26.13 47.41
N LEU A 828 -6.66 -27.08 48.32
CA LEU A 828 -7.65 -28.14 48.19
C LEU A 828 -9.08 -27.58 48.13
N VAL A 829 -9.38 -26.54 48.92
CA VAL A 829 -10.66 -25.83 48.82
C VAL A 829 -10.69 -24.80 47.69
N GLY A 830 -9.62 -24.67 46.90
CA GLY A 830 -9.55 -23.82 45.71
C GLY A 830 -9.14 -22.36 45.96
N ILE A 831 -8.62 -22.03 47.14
CA ILE A 831 -8.19 -20.68 47.53
C ILE A 831 -6.71 -20.46 47.20
N LYS A 832 -6.41 -19.35 46.51
CA LYS A 832 -5.05 -18.96 46.09
C LYS A 832 -4.57 -17.68 46.79
N GLY A 833 -3.25 -17.47 46.80
CA GLY A 833 -2.61 -16.26 47.33
C GLY A 833 -2.13 -16.39 48.78
N VAL A 834 -2.29 -17.55 49.40
CA VAL A 834 -1.68 -17.90 50.68
C VAL A 834 -0.28 -18.48 50.42
N THR A 835 0.72 -17.95 51.12
CA THR A 835 2.13 -18.32 51.00
C THR A 835 2.70 -18.56 52.40
N ASP A 836 3.87 -19.20 52.52
CA ASP A 836 4.48 -19.46 53.83
C ASP A 836 4.65 -18.19 54.69
N ILE A 837 4.93 -17.05 54.04
CA ILE A 837 5.12 -15.75 54.69
C ILE A 837 3.81 -15.20 55.25
N ASN A 838 2.72 -15.23 54.48
CA ASN A 838 1.45 -14.63 54.91
C ASN A 838 0.51 -15.63 55.61
N LEU A 839 0.84 -16.93 55.62
CA LEU A 839 0.01 -17.99 56.18
C LEU A 839 -0.40 -17.71 57.65
N PRO A 840 0.52 -17.30 58.56
CA PRO A 840 0.13 -16.99 59.93
C PRO A 840 -0.86 -15.83 60.02
N ASP A 841 -0.67 -14.78 59.20
CA ASP A 841 -1.53 -13.60 59.17
C ASP A 841 -2.91 -13.91 58.58
N VAL A 842 -2.95 -14.70 57.51
CA VAL A 842 -4.17 -15.19 56.87
C VAL A 842 -4.96 -16.06 57.84
N ASN A 843 -4.32 -17.05 58.45
CA ASN A 843 -4.91 -17.94 59.45
C ASN A 843 -5.49 -17.15 60.63
N SER A 844 -4.73 -16.18 61.16
CA SER A 844 -5.20 -15.31 62.23
C SER A 844 -6.40 -14.46 61.81
N TYR A 845 -6.47 -14.02 60.54
CA TYR A 845 -7.54 -13.15 60.04
C TYR A 845 -8.84 -13.90 59.75
N VAL A 846 -8.75 -15.12 59.20
CA VAL A 846 -9.94 -15.93 58.89
C VAL A 846 -10.55 -16.56 60.14
N LYS A 847 -9.76 -16.74 61.20
CA LYS A 847 -10.21 -17.32 62.47
C LYS A 847 -11.39 -16.50 63.04
N GLY A 848 -12.51 -17.18 63.28
CA GLY A 848 -13.71 -16.57 63.85
C GLY A 848 -14.53 -15.69 62.89
N LYS A 849 -14.18 -15.63 61.60
CA LYS A 849 -15.01 -15.00 60.56
C LYS A 849 -16.03 -15.97 59.96
N ASP A 850 -17.05 -15.41 59.31
CA ASP A 850 -18.01 -16.20 58.55
C ASP A 850 -17.32 -16.78 57.30
N ASN A 851 -17.02 -18.07 57.41
CA ASN A 851 -16.38 -18.89 56.40
C ASN A 851 -17.27 -20.10 56.05
N THR A 852 -18.59 -19.96 56.20
CA THR A 852 -19.56 -21.07 56.02
C THR A 852 -19.56 -21.67 54.60
N THR A 853 -19.04 -20.94 53.61
CA THR A 853 -18.83 -21.43 52.25
C THR A 853 -17.42 -21.12 51.79
N VAL A 854 -16.89 -21.91 50.84
CA VAL A 854 -15.59 -21.65 50.21
C VAL A 854 -15.50 -20.24 49.62
N ALA A 855 -16.61 -19.72 49.07
CA ALA A 855 -16.65 -18.36 48.52
C ALA A 855 -16.41 -17.29 49.60
N LYS A 856 -17.05 -17.43 50.77
CA LYS A 856 -16.83 -16.51 51.89
C LYS A 856 -15.41 -16.61 52.46
N MET A 857 -14.87 -17.83 52.54
CA MET A 857 -13.46 -18.05 52.89
C MET A 857 -12.52 -17.33 51.92
N GLN A 858 -12.74 -17.49 50.61
CA GLN A 858 -11.95 -16.81 49.57
C GLN A 858 -12.00 -15.29 49.73
N THR A 859 -13.19 -14.71 49.96
CA THR A 859 -13.33 -13.26 50.19
C THR A 859 -12.48 -12.81 51.38
N ASN A 860 -12.59 -13.49 52.53
CA ASN A 860 -11.83 -13.13 53.73
C ASN A 860 -10.32 -13.22 53.49
N VAL A 861 -9.83 -14.29 52.84
CA VAL A 861 -8.41 -14.46 52.49
C VAL A 861 -7.95 -13.36 51.53
N THR A 862 -8.72 -13.06 50.48
CA THR A 862 -8.37 -12.00 49.52
C THR A 862 -8.27 -10.63 50.20
N THR A 863 -9.17 -10.32 51.13
CA THR A 863 -9.14 -9.04 51.86
C THR A 863 -7.83 -8.85 52.62
N ILE A 864 -7.40 -9.83 53.41
CA ILE A 864 -6.16 -9.73 54.21
C ILE A 864 -4.91 -9.75 53.33
N VAL A 865 -4.86 -10.63 52.32
CA VAL A 865 -3.71 -10.71 51.40
C VAL A 865 -3.54 -9.41 50.62
N THR A 866 -4.65 -8.78 50.20
CA THR A 866 -4.60 -7.48 49.50
C THR A 866 -4.09 -6.37 50.42
N ALA A 867 -4.54 -6.33 51.67
CA ALA A 867 -4.07 -5.35 52.65
C ALA A 867 -2.56 -5.50 52.92
N LEU A 868 -2.08 -6.72 53.19
CA LEU A 868 -0.65 -7.01 53.37
C LEU A 868 0.18 -6.60 52.15
N ASN A 869 -0.28 -6.92 50.94
CA ASN A 869 0.43 -6.59 49.70
C ASN A 869 0.50 -5.07 49.46
N ASN A 870 -0.58 -4.33 49.71
CA ASN A 870 -0.58 -2.88 49.54
C ASN A 870 0.36 -2.19 50.55
N ILE A 871 0.33 -2.63 51.81
CA ILE A 871 1.21 -2.08 52.85
C ILE A 871 2.67 -2.36 52.52
N ASN A 872 3.02 -3.61 52.19
CA ASN A 872 4.39 -3.99 51.82
C ASN A 872 4.96 -3.17 50.65
N LYS A 873 4.12 -2.70 49.73
CA LYS A 873 4.54 -1.84 48.60
C LYS A 873 4.73 -0.36 48.99
N GLY A 874 4.51 0.01 50.25
CA GLY A 874 4.45 1.41 50.68
C GLY A 874 3.21 2.16 50.17
N LEU A 875 2.15 1.42 49.82
CA LEU A 875 0.88 1.95 49.30
C LEU A 875 -0.28 1.69 50.29
N GLY A 876 0.05 1.45 51.55
CA GLY A 876 -0.94 1.17 52.59
C GLY A 876 -1.88 2.36 52.76
N THR A 877 -3.19 2.08 52.76
CA THR A 877 -4.21 3.03 53.21
C THR A 877 -4.52 2.81 54.69
N ILE A 878 -5.12 3.79 55.38
CA ILE A 878 -5.58 3.64 56.78
C ILE A 878 -6.45 2.37 56.91
N SER A 879 -7.35 2.11 55.95
CA SER A 879 -8.19 0.91 55.93
C SER A 879 -7.39 -0.39 55.80
N ASN A 880 -6.27 -0.40 55.07
CA ASN A 880 -5.40 -1.58 55.02
C ASN A 880 -4.74 -1.84 56.37
N TYR A 881 -4.26 -0.80 57.06
CA TYR A 881 -3.71 -0.94 58.41
C TYR A 881 -4.77 -1.41 59.41
N THR A 882 -6.00 -0.87 59.34
CA THR A 882 -7.13 -1.33 60.14
C THR A 882 -7.50 -2.80 59.85
N THR A 883 -7.36 -3.25 58.60
CA THR A 883 -7.57 -4.67 58.23
C THR A 883 -6.55 -5.59 58.92
N LEU A 884 -5.32 -5.11 59.13
CA LEU A 884 -4.33 -5.79 59.97
C LEU A 884 -4.60 -5.63 61.47
N GLY A 885 -5.56 -4.80 61.89
CA GLY A 885 -5.80 -4.45 63.28
C GLY A 885 -4.87 -3.38 63.85
N ILE A 886 -4.18 -2.62 62.99
CA ILE A 886 -3.29 -1.52 63.38
C ILE A 886 -4.08 -0.20 63.25
N THR A 887 -4.51 0.37 64.39
CA THR A 887 -5.39 1.55 64.42
C THR A 887 -4.68 2.86 64.76
N THR A 888 -3.36 2.83 64.99
CA THR A 888 -2.54 4.01 65.35
C THR A 888 -2.18 4.89 64.16
N VAL A 889 -2.28 4.36 62.93
CA VAL A 889 -2.00 5.10 61.69
C VAL A 889 -3.12 6.10 61.40
N ASN A 890 -2.75 7.36 61.15
CA ASN A 890 -3.68 8.44 60.83
C ASN A 890 -3.16 9.31 59.67
N SER A 891 -3.88 10.36 59.32
CA SER A 891 -3.54 11.23 58.18
C SER A 891 -2.21 11.99 58.33
N GLU A 892 -1.72 12.22 59.56
CA GLU A 892 -0.43 12.90 59.78
C GLU A 892 0.76 11.92 59.66
N THR A 893 0.56 10.66 60.05
CA THR A 893 1.63 9.65 60.18
C THR A 893 1.71 8.67 59.01
N ILE A 894 0.67 8.54 58.19
CA ILE A 894 0.60 7.53 57.12
C ILE A 894 1.72 7.67 56.07
N THR A 895 2.10 8.89 55.70
CA THR A 895 3.13 9.14 54.71
C THR A 895 4.52 8.66 55.19
N PRO A 896 5.03 9.12 56.35
CA PRO A 896 6.31 8.61 56.85
C PRO A 896 6.28 7.11 57.14
N ILE A 897 5.16 6.56 57.62
CA ILE A 897 4.99 5.11 57.84
C ILE A 897 5.09 4.31 56.54
N ASN A 898 4.38 4.73 55.48
CA ASN A 898 4.45 4.05 54.18
C ASN A 898 5.87 4.09 53.59
N VAL A 899 6.59 5.21 53.78
CA VAL A 899 8.00 5.32 53.39
C VAL A 899 8.88 4.39 54.21
N ALA A 900 8.70 4.34 55.54
CA ALA A 900 9.46 3.46 56.43
C ALA A 900 9.26 1.98 56.07
N ILE A 901 8.02 1.56 55.81
CA ILE A 901 7.69 0.18 55.40
C ILE A 901 8.29 -0.15 54.04
N LYS A 902 8.20 0.76 53.06
CA LYS A 902 8.83 0.58 51.75
C LYS A 902 10.36 0.43 51.86
N ASN A 903 10.99 1.20 52.74
CA ASN A 903 12.42 1.15 52.97
C ASN A 903 12.85 -0.07 53.80
N ALA A 904 11.98 -0.60 54.65
CA ALA A 904 12.23 -1.82 55.42
C ALA A 904 12.16 -3.08 54.54
N LEU A 905 11.30 -3.11 53.51
CA LEU A 905 11.11 -4.30 52.67
C LEU A 905 12.43 -4.86 52.06
N PRO A 906 13.32 -4.05 51.43
CA PRO A 906 14.62 -4.54 50.95
C PRO A 906 15.54 -5.08 52.05
N LEU A 907 15.41 -4.59 53.29
CA LEU A 907 16.24 -5.01 54.41
C LEU A 907 15.81 -6.37 54.98
N TYR A 908 14.51 -6.68 54.91
CA TYR A 908 13.94 -7.96 55.37
C TYR A 908 14.02 -9.07 54.31
N GLY A 909 14.28 -8.73 53.04
CA GLY A 909 14.44 -9.69 51.93
C GLY A 909 13.17 -10.46 51.53
N SER A 910 12.04 -10.17 52.18
CA SER A 910 10.73 -10.79 51.95
C SER A 910 9.61 -9.83 52.38
N ASN A 911 8.36 -10.14 52.02
CA ASN A 911 7.22 -9.36 52.49
C ASN A 911 7.12 -9.39 54.02
N LEU A 912 6.96 -8.21 54.61
CA LEU A 912 6.76 -8.00 56.04
C LEU A 912 5.43 -8.61 56.49
N THR A 913 5.46 -9.28 57.63
CA THR A 913 4.27 -9.82 58.29
C THR A 913 3.50 -8.70 59.00
N LYS A 914 2.27 -8.99 59.45
CA LYS A 914 1.50 -8.05 60.30
C LYS A 914 2.30 -7.58 61.51
N ALA A 915 3.08 -8.47 62.13
CA ALA A 915 3.87 -8.14 63.32
C ALA A 915 5.00 -7.15 62.99
N ASP A 916 5.75 -7.41 61.92
CA ASP A 916 6.83 -6.51 61.46
C ASP A 916 6.29 -5.13 61.10
N ILE A 917 5.15 -5.09 60.40
CA ILE A 917 4.46 -3.85 60.05
C ILE A 917 4.06 -3.08 61.30
N ALA A 918 3.53 -3.75 62.34
CA ALA A 918 3.11 -3.10 63.58
C ALA A 918 4.29 -2.45 64.33
N VAL A 919 5.46 -3.10 64.35
CA VAL A 919 6.69 -2.55 64.95
C VAL A 919 7.14 -1.31 64.19
N ILE A 920 7.25 -1.37 62.87
CA ILE A 920 7.67 -0.23 62.04
C ILE A 920 6.70 0.95 62.20
N VAL A 921 5.39 0.68 62.25
CA VAL A 921 4.36 1.70 62.50
C VAL A 921 4.60 2.37 63.86
N GLN A 922 4.85 1.60 64.91
CA GLN A 922 5.04 2.13 66.25
C GLN A 922 6.31 2.98 66.34
N ASP A 923 7.43 2.48 65.83
CA ASP A 923 8.71 3.18 65.83
C ASP A 923 8.64 4.49 65.05
N THR A 924 8.08 4.45 63.84
CA THR A 924 7.91 5.63 62.99
C THR A 924 6.98 6.66 63.64
N THR A 925 5.91 6.20 64.31
CA THR A 925 4.99 7.08 65.04
C THR A 925 5.69 7.75 66.22
N ASN A 926 6.52 7.01 66.96
CA ASN A 926 7.31 7.55 68.07
C ASN A 926 8.33 8.59 67.59
N SER A 927 9.06 8.30 66.51
CA SER A 927 9.96 9.26 65.87
C SER A 927 9.21 10.51 65.39
N PHE A 928 8.03 10.34 64.78
CA PHE A 928 7.23 11.46 64.28
C PHE A 928 6.80 12.40 65.40
N ASN A 929 6.30 11.82 66.50
CA ASN A 929 5.92 12.58 67.68
C ASN A 929 7.13 13.26 68.32
N SER A 930 8.27 12.58 68.38
CA SER A 930 9.52 13.14 68.92
C SER A 930 9.98 14.35 68.10
N SER A 931 10.07 14.24 66.77
CA SER A 931 10.44 15.34 65.88
C SER A 931 9.44 16.51 65.96
N LYS A 932 8.14 16.23 65.99
CA LYS A 932 7.10 17.26 66.18
C LYS A 932 7.28 17.98 67.52
N SER A 933 7.54 17.24 68.61
CA SER A 933 7.81 17.82 69.92
C SER A 933 9.10 18.64 69.96
N SER A 934 10.20 18.17 69.36
CA SER A 934 11.45 18.92 69.26
C SER A 934 11.24 20.27 68.58
N ILE A 935 10.52 20.28 67.46
CA ILE A 935 10.19 21.51 66.72
C ILE A 935 9.34 22.47 67.55
N VAL A 936 8.26 21.99 68.16
CA VAL A 936 7.33 22.85 68.94
C VAL A 936 8.02 23.45 70.17
N ASN A 937 9.03 22.78 70.70
CA ASN A 937 9.85 23.27 71.81
C ASN A 937 11.02 24.15 71.36
N GLY A 938 11.16 24.45 70.07
CA GLY A 938 12.22 25.31 69.53
C GLY A 938 13.58 24.63 69.39
N ASN A 939 13.64 23.30 69.43
CA ASN A 939 14.86 22.49 69.30
C ASN A 939 14.83 21.62 68.02
N GLY A 940 14.04 22.00 67.02
CA GLY A 940 13.91 21.23 65.79
C GLY A 940 15.20 21.25 64.97
N THR A 941 15.59 20.09 64.44
CA THR A 941 16.66 19.98 63.44
C THR A 941 16.08 20.04 62.03
N LEU A 942 16.92 20.25 61.00
CA LEU A 942 16.47 20.20 59.60
C LEU A 942 15.89 18.82 59.23
N ASP A 943 16.45 17.76 59.82
CA ASP A 943 15.96 16.39 59.68
C ASP A 943 14.59 16.21 60.33
N ASP A 944 14.34 16.81 61.51
CA ASP A 944 13.03 16.77 62.14
C ASP A 944 11.96 17.38 61.23
N TYR A 945 12.23 18.56 60.66
CA TYR A 945 11.30 19.24 59.75
C TYR A 945 11.06 18.41 58.48
N THR A 946 12.13 17.83 57.91
CA THR A 946 12.05 16.99 56.72
C THR A 946 11.29 15.69 56.97
N PHE A 947 11.56 15.02 58.10
CA PHE A 947 10.95 13.76 58.50
C PHE A 947 9.43 13.88 58.68
N ILE A 948 8.97 14.98 59.31
CA ILE A 948 7.54 15.25 59.47
C ILE A 948 6.93 15.98 58.25
N GLY A 949 7.71 16.24 57.20
CA GLY A 949 7.22 16.77 55.92
C GLY A 949 6.97 18.27 55.86
N ILE A 950 7.57 19.06 56.75
CA ILE A 950 7.48 20.53 56.78
C ILE A 950 8.56 21.14 55.88
N LYS A 951 8.16 22.10 55.03
CA LYS A 951 9.03 22.75 54.03
C LYS A 951 9.28 24.22 54.35
N GLY A 952 10.38 24.76 53.81
CA GLY A 952 10.75 26.18 53.90
C GLY A 952 11.80 26.51 54.98
N VAL A 953 12.17 25.52 55.80
CA VAL A 953 13.25 25.63 56.77
C VAL A 953 14.59 25.31 56.10
N THR A 954 15.61 26.12 56.36
CA THR A 954 16.98 25.97 55.88
C THR A 954 17.93 26.17 57.05
N GLU A 955 19.20 25.80 56.90
CA GLU A 955 20.21 26.02 57.94
C GLU A 955 20.30 27.51 58.37
N ILE A 956 20.07 28.44 57.45
CA ILE A 956 20.16 29.89 57.71
C ILE A 956 19.01 30.38 58.58
N ASN A 957 17.80 29.84 58.43
CA ASN A 957 16.61 30.31 59.16
C ASN A 957 16.16 29.35 60.27
N LEU A 958 16.89 28.25 60.50
CA LEU A 958 16.50 27.21 61.44
C LEU A 958 16.25 27.76 62.85
N ASP A 959 17.20 28.51 63.39
CA ASP A 959 17.10 29.09 64.74
C ASP A 959 15.96 30.11 64.85
N ASP A 960 15.76 30.91 63.80
CA ASP A 960 14.68 31.90 63.74
C ASP A 960 13.30 31.22 63.66
N VAL A 961 13.18 30.17 62.85
CA VAL A 961 11.95 29.40 62.70
C VAL A 961 11.63 28.65 64.01
N ASN A 962 12.63 27.98 64.59
CA ASN A 962 12.51 27.31 65.88
C ASN A 962 12.04 28.28 66.96
N SER A 963 12.68 29.45 67.06
CA SER A 963 12.31 30.49 68.02
C SER A 963 10.89 31.00 67.78
N TYR A 964 10.47 31.13 66.52
CA TYR A 964 9.14 31.65 66.18
C TYR A 964 8.00 30.68 66.49
N VAL A 965 8.19 29.38 66.23
CA VAL A 965 7.12 28.39 66.43
C VAL A 965 6.83 28.14 67.90
N VAL A 966 7.79 28.44 68.81
CA VAL A 966 7.61 28.33 70.26
C VAL A 966 6.42 29.19 70.71
N GLY A 967 5.52 28.58 71.49
CA GLY A 967 4.34 29.26 72.03
C GLY A 967 3.23 29.57 71.00
N LYS A 968 3.38 29.15 69.73
CA LYS A 968 2.31 29.20 68.72
C LYS A 968 1.43 27.95 68.77
N ASP A 969 0.21 28.05 68.25
CA ASP A 969 -0.65 26.88 68.10
C ASP A 969 -0.10 25.96 67.00
N ASN A 970 0.58 24.89 67.43
CA ASN A 970 1.15 23.85 66.58
C ASN A 970 0.47 22.49 66.81
N THR A 971 -0.80 22.49 67.24
CA THR A 971 -1.54 21.26 67.62
C THR A 971 -1.63 20.23 66.49
N THR A 972 -1.71 20.68 65.24
CA THR A 972 -1.67 19.83 64.04
C THR A 972 -0.46 20.15 63.19
N LEU A 973 -0.03 19.19 62.38
CA LEU A 973 1.08 19.38 61.44
C LEU A 973 0.81 20.54 60.46
N ALA A 974 -0.45 20.70 60.04
CA ALA A 974 -0.87 21.78 59.16
C ALA A 974 -0.69 23.17 59.80
N LYS A 975 -1.08 23.33 61.06
CA LYS A 975 -0.89 24.59 61.80
C LYS A 975 0.59 24.90 62.00
N LEU A 976 1.40 23.87 62.29
CA LEU A 976 2.86 24.02 62.35
C LEU A 976 3.45 24.48 61.01
N GLN A 977 3.04 23.89 59.88
CA GLN A 977 3.45 24.36 58.54
C GLN A 977 3.04 25.81 58.30
N THR A 978 1.82 26.22 58.70
CA THR A 978 1.37 27.61 58.57
C THR A 978 2.24 28.58 59.36
N ASN A 979 2.59 28.24 60.60
CA ASN A 979 3.46 29.07 61.43
C ASN A 979 4.87 29.18 60.83
N VAL A 980 5.46 28.06 60.39
CA VAL A 980 6.75 28.02 59.69
C VAL A 980 6.73 28.88 58.41
N THR A 981 5.72 28.71 57.56
CA THR A 981 5.56 29.50 56.34
C THR A 981 5.43 31.00 56.65
N THR A 982 4.73 31.35 57.72
CA THR A 982 4.51 32.75 58.13
C THR A 982 5.83 33.44 58.49
N VAL A 983 6.66 32.82 59.33
CA VAL A 983 7.97 33.39 59.71
C VAL A 983 8.95 33.41 58.56
N VAL A 984 9.03 32.33 57.77
CA VAL A 984 9.93 32.26 56.61
C VAL A 984 9.57 33.34 55.59
N ASN A 985 8.29 33.58 55.33
CA ASN A 985 7.83 34.63 54.43
C ASN A 985 8.16 36.03 54.96
N ALA A 986 7.97 36.28 56.25
CA ALA A 986 8.31 37.56 56.86
C ALA A 986 9.82 37.83 56.79
N LEU A 987 10.65 36.84 57.16
CA LEU A 987 12.11 36.90 57.06
C LEU A 987 12.58 37.17 55.64
N ASN A 988 12.08 36.41 54.66
CA ASN A 988 12.44 36.60 53.26
C ASN A 988 12.02 37.98 52.74
N SER A 989 10.82 38.44 53.10
CA SER A 989 10.31 39.74 52.67
C SER A 989 11.13 40.89 53.24
N ILE A 990 11.46 40.85 54.53
CA ILE A 990 12.29 41.88 55.19
C ILE A 990 13.70 41.88 54.59
N ASN A 991 14.30 40.71 54.42
CA ASN A 991 15.61 40.57 53.79
C ASN A 991 15.66 41.11 52.36
N ASN A 992 14.54 41.09 51.64
CA ASN A 992 14.42 41.69 50.31
C ASN A 992 14.13 43.20 50.34
N GLY A 993 14.19 43.85 51.51
CA GLY A 993 13.92 45.27 51.70
C GLY A 993 12.45 45.62 51.72
N SER A 994 11.59 44.76 52.25
CA SER A 994 10.17 45.10 52.38
C SER A 994 9.98 46.31 53.29
N THR A 995 9.11 47.22 52.87
CA THR A 995 8.60 48.34 53.67
C THR A 995 7.23 48.05 54.28
N VAL A 996 6.82 46.77 54.32
CA VAL A 996 5.54 46.34 54.90
C VAL A 996 5.71 46.07 56.40
N MET A 997 5.11 46.93 57.22
CA MET A 997 5.25 46.91 58.68
C MET A 997 4.80 45.60 59.33
N THR A 998 3.80 44.93 58.77
CA THR A 998 3.28 43.67 59.32
C THR A 998 4.29 42.52 59.29
N TYR A 999 5.27 42.54 58.38
CA TYR A 999 6.36 41.54 58.42
C TYR A 999 7.28 41.76 59.62
N TYR A 1000 7.59 43.02 59.95
CA TYR A 1000 8.42 43.36 61.10
C TYR A 1000 7.70 43.02 62.41
N THR A 1001 6.41 43.33 62.52
CA THR A 1001 5.62 42.96 63.71
C THR A 1001 5.42 41.45 63.83
N THR A 1002 5.34 40.71 62.71
CA THR A 1002 5.33 39.23 62.72
C THR A 1002 6.60 38.69 63.39
N LEU A 1003 7.76 39.31 63.16
CA LEU A 1003 9.02 38.94 63.81
C LEU A 1003 9.22 39.60 65.18
N ASN A 1004 8.17 40.19 65.77
CA ASN A 1004 8.20 40.95 67.03
C ASN A 1004 9.15 42.17 67.03
N ILE A 1005 9.42 42.76 65.87
CA ILE A 1005 10.24 43.98 65.74
C ILE A 1005 9.31 45.20 65.75
N THR A 1006 9.09 45.79 66.93
CA THR A 1006 8.11 46.88 67.15
C THR A 1006 8.69 48.29 67.01
N ALA A 1007 10.03 48.43 66.94
CA ALA A 1007 10.69 49.73 66.80
C ALA A 1007 10.53 50.37 65.40
N VAL A 1008 10.05 49.58 64.41
CA VAL A 1008 9.83 50.04 63.03
C VAL A 1008 8.45 50.70 62.90
N ASN A 1009 8.42 51.91 62.35
CA ASN A 1009 7.21 52.70 62.11
C ASN A 1009 7.26 53.37 60.72
N THR A 1010 6.22 54.13 60.36
CA THR A 1010 6.12 54.75 59.03
C THR A 1010 7.23 55.75 58.71
N GLU A 1011 7.89 56.32 59.72
CA GLU A 1011 8.95 57.32 59.52
C GLU A 1011 10.33 56.69 59.31
N ASN A 1012 10.63 55.55 59.94
CA ASN A 1012 11.96 54.94 59.90
C ASN A 1012 12.07 53.70 58.98
N ILE A 1013 10.94 53.15 58.50
CA ILE A 1013 10.93 51.90 57.73
C ILE A 1013 11.66 51.98 56.38
N GLY A 1014 11.69 53.14 55.72
CA GLY A 1014 12.39 53.33 54.45
C GLY A 1014 13.91 53.22 54.58
N PRO A 1015 14.53 54.01 55.48
CA PRO A 1015 15.95 53.87 55.80
C PRO A 1015 16.32 52.46 56.30
N ILE A 1016 15.52 51.88 57.20
CA ILE A 1016 15.73 50.54 57.75
C ILE A 1016 15.72 49.47 56.65
N SER A 1017 14.73 49.49 55.75
CA SER A 1017 14.66 48.57 54.61
C SER A 1017 15.90 48.66 53.71
N THR A 1018 16.41 49.88 53.50
CA THR A 1018 17.62 50.11 52.71
C THR A 1018 18.86 49.58 53.41
N ALA A 1019 19.00 49.82 54.72
CA ALA A 1019 20.08 49.26 55.53
C ALA A 1019 20.08 47.73 55.49
N ILE A 1020 18.91 47.10 55.64
CA ILE A 1020 18.75 45.63 55.59
C ILE A 1020 19.18 45.06 54.24
N ARG A 1021 18.77 45.68 53.11
CA ARG A 1021 19.21 45.21 51.77
C ARG A 1021 20.71 45.34 51.58
N ASN A 1022 21.29 46.46 52.00
CA ASN A 1022 22.72 46.69 51.88
C ASN A 1022 23.48 45.67 52.74
N MET A 1023 23.04 45.43 53.96
CA MET A 1023 23.66 44.47 54.87
C MET A 1023 23.51 43.02 54.37
N LYS A 1024 22.35 42.63 53.84
CA LYS A 1024 22.18 41.35 53.14
C LYS A 1024 23.16 41.19 51.97
N THR A 1025 23.33 42.25 51.16
CA THR A 1025 24.26 42.24 50.03
C THR A 1025 25.70 42.08 50.50
N ILE A 1026 26.08 42.75 51.59
CA ILE A 1026 27.40 42.64 52.22
C ILE A 1026 27.62 41.22 52.80
N LYS A 1027 26.62 40.65 53.47
CA LYS A 1027 26.69 39.32 54.08
C LYS A 1027 26.67 38.19 53.04
N GLY A 1028 26.05 38.40 51.88
CA GLY A 1028 25.87 37.39 50.83
C GLY A 1028 24.79 36.34 51.13
N SER A 1029 24.09 36.46 52.26
CA SER A 1029 23.00 35.56 52.69
C SER A 1029 21.91 36.36 53.41
N ASN A 1030 20.74 35.76 53.61
CA ASN A 1030 19.69 36.39 54.41
C ASN A 1030 20.18 36.64 55.85
N LEU A 1031 19.81 37.80 56.38
CA LEU A 1031 19.94 38.17 57.78
C LEU A 1031 18.93 37.40 58.63
N THR A 1032 19.36 37.00 59.81
CA THR A 1032 18.58 36.40 60.90
C THR A 1032 17.73 37.46 61.61
N ILE A 1033 16.75 37.05 62.43
CA ILE A 1033 15.94 38.00 63.21
C ILE A 1033 16.84 38.87 64.09
N SER A 1034 17.84 38.29 64.76
CA SER A 1034 18.77 39.04 65.62
C SER A 1034 19.58 40.10 64.87
N GLU A 1035 20.07 39.76 63.67
CA GLU A 1035 20.83 40.72 62.84
C GLU A 1035 19.91 41.84 62.33
N ILE A 1036 18.67 41.52 61.96
CA ILE A 1036 17.67 42.52 61.56
C ILE A 1036 17.36 43.45 62.75
N VAL A 1037 17.14 42.92 63.95
CA VAL A 1037 16.85 43.71 65.16
C VAL A 1037 18.01 44.64 65.50
N GLN A 1038 19.24 44.14 65.48
CA GLN A 1038 20.43 44.96 65.75
C GLN A 1038 20.53 46.10 64.73
N LEU A 1039 20.42 45.77 63.45
CA LEU A 1039 20.52 46.75 62.37
C LEU A 1039 19.39 47.78 62.43
N VAL A 1040 18.17 47.37 62.80
CA VAL A 1040 17.03 48.27 63.04
C VAL A 1040 17.37 49.26 64.16
N ASN A 1041 17.89 48.79 65.29
CA ASN A 1041 18.25 49.65 66.41
C ASN A 1041 19.39 50.62 66.07
N ASP A 1042 20.44 50.14 65.38
CA ASP A 1042 21.55 50.97 64.93
C ASP A 1042 21.08 52.07 63.98
N THR A 1043 20.25 51.69 62.99
CA THR A 1043 19.67 52.65 62.04
C THR A 1043 18.78 53.68 62.74
N ILE A 1044 18.01 53.29 63.75
CA ILE A 1044 17.18 54.22 64.53
C ILE A 1044 18.05 55.16 65.37
N THR A 1045 19.12 54.67 65.99
CA THR A 1045 20.09 55.50 66.71
C THR A 1045 20.71 56.53 65.78
N ASP A 1046 21.15 56.12 64.59
CA ASP A 1046 21.72 57.02 63.58
C ASP A 1046 20.70 58.07 63.11
N LEU A 1047 19.45 57.66 62.84
CA LEU A 1047 18.34 58.56 62.49
C LEU A 1047 18.04 59.58 63.59
N ASN A 1048 18.01 59.15 64.86
CA ASN A 1048 17.77 60.04 65.99
C ASN A 1048 18.95 61.01 66.19
N GLY A 1049 20.18 60.54 66.01
CA GLY A 1049 21.39 61.37 66.03
C GLY A 1049 21.36 62.43 64.94
N ALA A 1050 21.01 62.05 63.72
CA ALA A 1050 20.83 62.97 62.59
C ALA A 1050 19.73 64.01 62.86
N ARG A 1051 18.54 63.57 63.34
CA ARG A 1051 17.44 64.49 63.72
C ARG A 1051 17.88 65.49 64.79
N SER A 1052 18.56 65.02 65.82
CA SER A 1052 19.06 65.89 66.90
C SER A 1052 20.05 66.94 66.40
N ARG A 1053 20.98 66.57 65.50
CA ARG A 1053 21.91 67.52 64.86
C ARG A 1053 21.18 68.54 64.00
N ILE A 1054 20.20 68.10 63.19
CA ILE A 1054 19.39 68.98 62.34
C ILE A 1054 18.61 69.99 63.18
N ASP A 1055 17.94 69.56 64.25
CA ASP A 1055 17.15 70.42 65.12
C ASP A 1055 18.00 71.45 65.89
N GLN A 1056 19.29 71.16 66.09
CA GLN A 1056 20.26 72.10 66.67
C GLN A 1056 20.89 73.03 65.62
N GLY A 1057 20.54 72.90 64.34
CA GLY A 1057 21.14 73.64 63.23
C GLY A 1057 22.59 73.20 62.92
N GLN A 1058 22.93 71.95 63.24
CA GLN A 1058 24.26 71.36 63.04
C GLN A 1058 24.22 70.18 62.07
N GLY A 1059 23.13 69.99 61.33
CA GLY A 1059 22.98 68.88 60.39
C GLY A 1059 23.99 68.96 59.26
N ILE A 1060 24.56 67.81 58.88
CA ILE A 1060 25.35 67.67 57.63
C ILE A 1060 24.47 67.13 56.50
N LEU A 1061 24.93 67.20 55.24
CA LEU A 1061 24.16 66.74 54.09
C LEU A 1061 23.70 65.27 54.21
N ASP A 1062 24.56 64.42 54.77
CA ASP A 1062 24.23 63.01 55.03
C ASP A 1062 23.14 62.86 56.08
N ASP A 1063 23.05 63.74 57.08
CA ASP A 1063 21.98 63.71 58.09
C ASP A 1063 20.63 63.95 57.43
N PHE A 1064 20.53 64.98 56.59
CA PHE A 1064 19.31 65.29 55.84
C PHE A 1064 18.95 64.17 54.86
N THR A 1065 19.95 63.55 54.22
CA THR A 1065 19.74 62.40 53.32
C THR A 1065 19.24 61.18 54.10
N LEU A 1066 19.84 60.89 55.26
CA LEU A 1066 19.50 59.77 56.12
C LEU A 1066 18.06 59.87 56.66
N VAL A 1067 17.63 61.08 57.07
CA VAL A 1067 16.25 61.33 57.51
C VAL A 1067 15.26 61.51 56.34
N GLY A 1068 15.72 61.40 55.09
CA GLY A 1068 14.89 61.41 53.89
C GLY A 1068 14.48 62.80 53.37
N ILE A 1069 15.18 63.86 53.80
CA ILE A 1069 14.92 65.25 53.41
C ILE A 1069 15.64 65.60 52.10
N LYS A 1070 14.91 66.22 51.17
CA LYS A 1070 15.40 66.63 49.84
C LYS A 1070 15.49 68.14 49.72
N GLY A 1071 16.39 68.61 48.84
CA GLY A 1071 16.56 70.01 48.51
C GLY A 1071 17.66 70.73 49.31
N VAL A 1072 18.24 70.06 50.30
CA VAL A 1072 19.48 70.51 50.96
C VAL A 1072 20.67 70.19 50.07
N THR A 1073 21.57 71.14 49.89
CA THR A 1073 22.82 71.03 49.14
C THR A 1073 23.93 71.71 49.93
N ASP A 1074 25.19 71.44 49.62
CA ASP A 1074 26.33 72.08 50.31
C ASP A 1074 26.25 73.62 50.28
N ILE A 1075 25.62 74.19 49.24
CA ILE A 1075 25.46 75.64 49.06
C ILE A 1075 24.44 76.22 50.05
N ASN A 1076 23.32 75.53 50.29
CA ASN A 1076 22.23 76.06 51.13
C ASN A 1076 22.20 75.45 52.53
N LEU A 1077 23.09 74.51 52.84
CA LEU A 1077 23.13 73.76 54.11
C LEU A 1077 23.16 74.67 55.33
N SER A 1078 24.05 75.68 55.32
CA SER A 1078 24.15 76.64 56.42
C SER A 1078 22.86 77.43 56.62
N ASP A 1079 22.24 77.86 55.53
CA ASP A 1079 20.99 78.65 55.57
C ASP A 1079 19.80 77.81 56.03
N VAL A 1080 19.75 76.55 55.59
CA VAL A 1080 18.74 75.57 56.01
C VAL A 1080 18.88 75.29 57.50
N ASN A 1081 20.09 74.96 57.97
CA ASN A 1081 20.39 74.73 59.38
C ASN A 1081 20.00 75.92 60.26
N ASP A 1082 20.33 77.13 59.81
CA ASP A 1082 19.99 78.36 60.53
C ASP A 1082 18.48 78.58 60.67
N TYR A 1083 17.69 78.14 59.69
CA TYR A 1083 16.25 78.25 59.75
C TYR A 1083 15.64 77.13 60.60
N VAL A 1084 16.01 75.88 60.31
CA VAL A 1084 15.39 74.72 60.94
C VAL A 1084 15.61 74.69 62.45
N LYS A 1085 16.71 75.25 62.97
CA LYS A 1085 16.97 75.35 64.42
C LYS A 1085 15.95 76.18 65.19
N THR A 1086 15.18 77.02 64.49
CA THR A 1086 14.18 77.92 65.08
C THR A 1086 12.74 77.55 64.75
N THR A 1087 12.53 76.43 64.03
CA THR A 1087 11.21 76.00 63.57
C THR A 1087 10.79 74.67 64.18
N ASP A 1088 9.48 74.43 64.23
CA ASP A 1088 8.94 73.13 64.63
C ASP A 1088 9.22 72.07 63.54
N ASN A 1089 10.14 71.16 63.84
CA ASN A 1089 10.52 70.02 63.00
C ASN A 1089 10.08 68.68 63.58
N THR A 1090 9.06 68.66 64.45
CA THR A 1090 8.65 67.45 65.21
C THR A 1090 8.35 66.22 64.36
N THR A 1091 8.06 66.39 63.07
CA THR A 1091 7.93 65.28 62.10
C THR A 1091 8.81 65.53 60.88
N VAL A 1092 9.24 64.45 60.21
CA VAL A 1092 10.01 64.54 58.95
C VAL A 1092 9.27 65.37 57.89
N ALA A 1093 7.94 65.31 57.86
CA ALA A 1093 7.13 66.12 56.94
C ALA A 1093 7.20 67.62 57.26
N LYS A 1094 7.16 68.00 58.53
CA LYS A 1094 7.33 69.40 58.95
C LYS A 1094 8.75 69.89 58.66
N LEU A 1095 9.76 69.07 58.96
CA LEU A 1095 11.14 69.37 58.61
C LEU A 1095 11.30 69.59 57.10
N GLN A 1096 10.76 68.70 56.26
CA GLN A 1096 10.80 68.84 54.81
C GLN A 1096 10.11 70.13 54.34
N ALA A 1097 8.96 70.48 54.94
CA ALA A 1097 8.27 71.72 54.62
C ALA A 1097 9.11 72.96 55.00
N ASN A 1098 9.72 72.97 56.19
CA ASN A 1098 10.60 74.05 56.64
C ASN A 1098 11.84 74.19 55.75
N VAL A 1099 12.49 73.07 55.39
CA VAL A 1099 13.59 73.07 54.42
C VAL A 1099 13.13 73.63 53.08
N SER A 1100 11.98 73.18 52.55
CA SER A 1100 11.45 73.67 51.28
C SER A 1100 11.13 75.17 51.32
N ILE A 1101 10.62 75.70 52.43
CA ILE A 1101 10.36 77.14 52.60
C ILE A 1101 11.65 77.95 52.41
N VAL A 1102 12.74 77.53 53.05
CA VAL A 1102 14.06 78.21 52.97
C VAL A 1102 14.65 78.09 51.58
N VAL A 1103 14.71 76.86 51.06
CA VAL A 1103 15.31 76.57 49.76
C VAL A 1103 14.55 77.32 48.65
N ASN A 1104 13.22 77.35 48.72
CA ASN A 1104 12.41 78.11 47.77
C ASN A 1104 12.62 79.61 47.92
N SER A 1105 12.66 80.13 49.15
CA SER A 1105 12.90 81.57 49.40
C SER A 1105 14.27 81.99 48.86
N LEU A 1106 15.32 81.24 49.15
CA LEU A 1106 16.66 81.45 48.58
C LEU A 1106 16.62 81.40 47.05
N ASN A 1107 15.99 80.38 46.46
CA ASN A 1107 15.89 80.25 45.01
C ASN A 1107 15.14 81.42 44.36
N TYR A 1108 13.99 81.82 44.91
CA TYR A 1108 13.21 82.94 44.39
C TYR A 1108 13.97 84.25 44.50
N ILE A 1109 14.63 84.53 45.64
CA ILE A 1109 15.45 85.72 45.82
C ILE A 1109 16.61 85.73 44.84
N ASN A 1110 17.34 84.62 44.72
CA ASN A 1110 18.43 84.45 43.77
C ASN A 1110 18.00 84.63 42.31
N ASN A 1111 16.74 84.38 42.00
CA ASN A 1111 16.15 84.63 40.68
C ASN A 1111 15.52 86.03 40.57
N GLY A 1112 15.86 86.94 41.49
CA GLY A 1112 15.44 88.34 41.54
C GLY A 1112 13.97 88.53 41.87
N SER A 1113 13.45 87.81 42.87
CA SER A 1113 12.08 88.04 43.34
C SER A 1113 11.91 89.45 43.90
N LEU A 1114 10.74 90.04 43.62
CA LEU A 1114 10.27 91.30 44.19
C LEU A 1114 9.29 91.09 45.37
N VAL A 1115 9.12 89.84 45.83
CA VAL A 1115 8.23 89.52 46.93
C VAL A 1115 9.00 89.64 48.24
N ILE A 1116 8.68 90.68 49.02
CA ILE A 1116 9.32 90.99 50.31
C ILE A 1116 9.30 89.78 51.26
N ASN A 1117 8.19 89.03 51.28
CA ASN A 1117 8.00 87.91 52.21
C ASN A 1117 9.08 86.82 52.11
N TYR A 1118 9.69 86.61 50.93
CA TYR A 1118 10.80 85.65 50.81
C TYR A 1118 12.05 86.15 51.56
N TYR A 1119 12.33 87.45 51.50
CA TYR A 1119 13.44 88.06 52.25
C TYR A 1119 13.14 88.05 53.75
N THR A 1120 11.90 88.34 54.15
CA THR A 1120 11.42 88.26 55.53
C THR A 1120 11.53 86.83 56.09
N THR A 1121 11.24 85.82 55.28
CA THR A 1121 11.38 84.39 55.64
C THR A 1121 12.84 84.03 55.95
N LEU A 1122 13.80 84.65 55.25
CA LEU A 1122 15.23 84.53 55.58
C LEU A 1122 15.67 85.51 56.67
N SER A 1123 14.76 86.20 57.36
CA SER A 1123 15.04 87.22 58.38
C SER A 1123 15.82 88.45 57.88
N ILE A 1124 15.76 88.76 56.58
CA ILE A 1124 16.33 89.97 55.99
C ILE A 1124 15.27 91.08 56.01
N LEU A 1125 15.15 91.76 57.15
CA LEU A 1125 14.04 92.70 57.44
C LEU A 1125 14.24 94.12 56.86
N SER A 1126 15.45 94.44 56.42
CA SER A 1126 15.79 95.75 55.84
C SER A 1126 15.26 95.95 54.42
N VAL A 1127 14.72 94.90 53.79
CA VAL A 1127 14.10 94.98 52.45
C VAL A 1127 12.63 95.36 52.57
N ASN A 1128 12.25 96.45 51.90
CA ASN A 1128 10.89 96.99 51.91
C ASN A 1128 10.46 97.44 50.49
N SER A 1129 9.24 97.96 50.36
CA SER A 1129 8.65 98.32 49.06
C SER A 1129 9.43 99.41 48.28
N THR A 1130 10.28 100.20 48.95
CA THR A 1130 11.05 101.27 48.30
C THR A 1130 12.41 100.80 47.78
N ASN A 1131 13.03 99.79 48.40
CA ASN A 1131 14.37 99.30 48.02
C ASN A 1131 14.40 97.93 47.31
N ILE A 1132 13.31 97.14 47.37
CA ILE A 1132 13.22 95.76 46.85
C ILE A 1132 13.63 95.61 45.38
N LYS A 1133 13.35 96.60 44.52
CA LYS A 1133 13.75 96.55 43.10
C LYS A 1133 15.26 96.65 42.93
N ALA A 1134 15.93 97.52 43.68
CA ALA A 1134 17.37 97.67 43.65
C ALA A 1134 18.08 96.44 44.23
N VAL A 1135 17.57 95.94 45.37
CA VAL A 1135 18.04 94.71 46.00
C VAL A 1135 17.94 93.52 45.05
N SER A 1136 16.78 93.32 44.41
CA SER A 1136 16.55 92.20 43.48
C SER A 1136 17.51 92.22 42.29
N LEU A 1137 17.80 93.40 41.73
CA LEU A 1137 18.74 93.56 40.62
C LEU A 1137 20.18 93.23 41.06
N ALA A 1138 20.62 93.77 42.20
CA ALA A 1138 21.96 93.52 42.72
C ALA A 1138 22.17 92.05 43.12
N VAL A 1139 21.15 91.40 43.67
CA VAL A 1139 21.18 89.95 43.96
C VAL A 1139 21.33 89.14 42.67
N LYS A 1140 20.62 89.49 41.59
CA LYS A 1140 20.79 88.83 40.28
C LYS A 1140 22.18 89.00 39.71
N GLU A 1141 22.72 90.21 39.75
CA GLU A 1141 24.07 90.51 39.26
C GLU A 1141 25.14 89.77 40.07
N ALA A 1142 25.05 89.82 41.39
CA ALA A 1142 25.97 89.12 42.28
C ALA A 1142 25.91 87.60 42.10
N LYS A 1143 24.70 87.04 41.88
CA LYS A 1143 24.54 85.62 41.51
C LYS A 1143 25.22 85.29 40.19
N ALA A 1144 25.01 86.13 39.16
CA ALA A 1144 25.63 85.94 37.84
C ALA A 1144 27.16 85.95 37.93
N ILE A 1145 27.73 86.80 38.80
CA ILE A 1145 29.18 86.87 39.06
C ILE A 1145 29.67 85.62 39.80
N LYS A 1146 28.94 85.17 40.83
CA LYS A 1146 29.33 84.01 41.64
C LYS A 1146 29.21 82.69 40.87
N GLY A 1147 28.33 82.61 39.87
CA GLY A 1147 28.05 81.39 39.09
C GLY A 1147 27.25 80.32 39.84
N SER A 1148 26.80 80.62 41.07
CA SER A 1148 25.98 79.75 41.91
C SER A 1148 24.99 80.59 42.72
N ASN A 1149 23.98 79.96 43.32
CA ASN A 1149 23.06 80.67 44.21
C ASN A 1149 23.83 81.33 45.37
N LEU A 1150 23.45 82.55 45.68
CA LEU A 1150 23.86 83.30 46.85
C LEU A 1150 23.18 82.73 48.10
N THR A 1151 23.94 82.68 49.18
CA THR A 1151 23.50 82.35 50.54
C THR A 1151 22.76 83.53 51.17
N LYS A 1152 22.04 83.29 52.26
CA LYS A 1152 21.37 84.36 53.03
C LYS A 1152 22.35 85.48 53.41
N SER A 1153 23.56 85.13 53.87
CA SER A 1153 24.58 86.09 54.31
C SER A 1153 25.09 86.97 53.16
N GLU A 1154 25.26 86.39 51.96
CA GLU A 1154 25.65 87.16 50.77
C GLU A 1154 24.53 88.09 50.31
N ILE A 1155 23.28 87.62 50.33
CA ILE A 1155 22.11 88.45 50.04
C ILE A 1155 21.99 89.59 51.06
N LEU A 1156 22.20 89.30 52.36
CA LEU A 1156 22.16 90.31 53.42
C LEU A 1156 23.25 91.37 53.23
N ALA A 1157 24.47 90.97 52.85
CA ALA A 1157 25.56 91.92 52.56
C ALA A 1157 25.23 92.85 51.38
N ILE A 1158 24.61 92.30 50.32
CA ILE A 1158 24.13 93.09 49.18
C ILE A 1158 23.05 94.07 49.62
N VAL A 1159 22.10 93.62 50.46
CA VAL A 1159 21.04 94.48 51.01
C VAL A 1159 21.64 95.59 51.85
N SER A 1160 22.50 95.29 52.81
CA SER A 1160 23.18 96.29 53.65
C SER A 1160 23.92 97.37 52.84
N GLY A 1161 24.58 96.98 51.75
CA GLY A 1161 25.23 97.91 50.82
C GLY A 1161 24.27 98.86 50.09
N ILE A 1162 22.99 98.48 49.94
CA ILE A 1162 21.96 99.29 49.26
C ILE A 1162 21.16 100.14 50.25
N VAL A 1163 20.90 99.64 51.47
CA VAL A 1163 20.08 100.33 52.48
C VAL A 1163 20.91 101.23 53.42
N GLY A 1164 22.25 101.13 53.39
CA GLY A 1164 23.14 102.00 54.16
C GLY A 1164 23.19 101.68 55.66
N VAL A 1165 23.10 100.38 56.02
CA VAL A 1165 23.17 99.88 57.40
C VAL A 1165 24.05 98.65 57.50
#